data_AF-A0A4Q4XG90-F1
#
_entry.id   AF-A0A4Q4XG90-F1
#
_cell.length_a   1.000
_cell.length_b   1.000
_cell.length_c   1.000
_cell.angle_alpha   90.00
_cell.angle_beta   90.00
_cell.angle_gamma   90.00
#
_symmetry.space_group_name_H-M   'P 1'
#
loop_
_entity.id
_entity.type
_entity.pdbx_description
1 polymer ?
#
loop_
_entity_poly.entity_id
_entity_poly.type
_entity_poly.pdbx_seq_one_letter_code
_entity_poly.pdbx_strand_id
1 'polypeptide(L)'
;MVDLGATRTITGVDLYWDAGAKVYSIQTSNDGVSWTNIYSTSSGASWGHTSLTNLKGSGRYVRMYGTQRATQWGYSLDEMQVLGTARHDGVSAPRQRMTMPSRTPPNSTPHGMSRRDFLTLGTAAASLGALGLSLPEGAHAATHANDASWHAGQLAHLIPAASHDRFLIKASFQAPLARAPWLMVNGRRVAGEQTDAAGRFWRFDVRGLQPATQYTLRIVDATGKPLADAWPLRTFPSPDATPARLRILAYTCAGGYDGPPLAGKTAWLDMNARRRLLARGMSFAPDTVIANGDHIYWDLQTSQNKPFARQVRELMWAKFGGAIDTSVPMSHPKNEAIFTRVCDYQISGLYGTTLRSTPAYFLTDDHDTFENDEFDDKVATLPPEPYGLVGAELTQRRYYPEFLPDANRPVWLPGGDKAGMPTDTNSAFGTLRYGALLEAVLYDCRRFLDNKGIHARVVPQWVEDWLVARTRAEDTAHFFHVPSLPFAYSSGKLGDWYPDLLDRKTGRLVANEPKAGWQSGWHAQHQRLVAALAQQKQRAAVIVQGDFHASAAGSMSRSGDLALAQPVHTVMTGTLGTGDLAFPSAFRSIETTPALSVAMQEALRPTEKNGFTIIDVTPEKMTFSLFMWRPPEPVEAIDTLQPALVYEVPRLA
;
A
#
# COMPACT_ATOMS: atom_id res chain seq x y z
N MET A 1 -28.59 -8.77 -1.20
CA MET A 1 -29.42 -9.30 -0.08
C MET A 1 -28.49 -9.54 1.09
N VAL A 2 -28.95 -9.29 2.31
CA VAL A 2 -28.22 -9.44 3.56
C VAL A 2 -28.90 -10.51 4.41
N ASP A 3 -28.17 -11.52 4.89
CA ASP A 3 -28.64 -12.48 5.91
C ASP A 3 -28.16 -12.02 7.30
N LEU A 4 -29.09 -11.76 8.21
CA LEU A 4 -28.82 -11.28 9.56
C LEU A 4 -28.57 -12.44 10.56
N GLY A 5 -28.58 -13.69 10.08
CA GLY A 5 -28.37 -14.92 10.85
C GLY A 5 -29.59 -15.36 11.69
N ALA A 6 -30.45 -14.42 12.08
CA ALA A 6 -31.70 -14.65 12.79
C ALA A 6 -32.70 -13.51 12.49
N THR A 7 -33.98 -13.68 12.83
CA THR A 7 -34.97 -12.61 12.69
C THR A 7 -34.61 -11.43 13.61
N ARG A 8 -34.39 -10.25 13.01
CA ARG A 8 -34.11 -8.99 13.72
C ARG A 8 -35.17 -7.95 13.40
N THR A 9 -35.37 -6.99 14.31
CA THR A 9 -36.14 -5.78 14.03
C THR A 9 -35.27 -4.81 13.25
N ILE A 10 -35.77 -4.27 12.15
CA ILE A 10 -35.04 -3.37 11.25
C ILE A 10 -35.62 -1.97 11.41
N THR A 11 -34.76 -1.02 11.77
CA THR A 11 -35.12 0.38 12.02
C THR A 11 -34.58 1.34 10.97
N GLY A 12 -33.59 0.90 10.19
CA GLY A 12 -33.05 1.69 9.09
C GLY A 12 -32.25 0.86 8.09
N VAL A 13 -32.01 1.45 6.92
CA VAL A 13 -31.15 0.91 5.89
C VAL A 13 -30.38 2.06 5.26
N ASP A 14 -29.06 1.93 5.17
CA ASP A 14 -28.21 2.82 4.37
C ASP A 14 -27.80 2.11 3.07
N LEU A 15 -27.90 2.84 1.96
CA LEU A 15 -27.55 2.37 0.62
C LEU A 15 -26.50 3.29 0.02
N TYR A 16 -25.40 2.74 -0.44
CA TYR A 16 -24.32 3.47 -1.11
C TYR A 16 -24.28 3.06 -2.58
N TRP A 17 -24.55 4.01 -3.47
CA TRP A 17 -24.77 3.76 -4.89
C TRP A 17 -23.63 4.32 -5.75
N ASP A 18 -23.08 3.48 -6.61
CA ASP A 18 -22.28 3.91 -7.77
C ASP A 18 -23.17 4.13 -9.01
N ALA A 19 -24.28 3.38 -9.13
CA ALA A 19 -25.35 3.59 -10.11
C ALA A 19 -26.72 3.19 -9.54
N GLY A 20 -27.54 4.19 -9.19
CA GLY A 20 -28.72 4.01 -8.35
C GLY A 20 -30.02 3.59 -9.03
N ALA A 21 -31.05 3.39 -8.21
CA ALA A 21 -32.40 3.02 -8.63
C ALA A 21 -33.38 4.19 -8.45
N LYS A 22 -34.20 4.47 -9.47
CA LYS A 22 -35.28 5.47 -9.40
C LYS A 22 -36.50 4.90 -8.69
N VAL A 23 -36.85 3.65 -9.02
CA VAL A 23 -37.96 2.93 -8.37
C VAL A 23 -37.40 1.67 -7.72
N TYR A 24 -37.52 1.57 -6.39
CA TYR A 24 -37.08 0.40 -5.63
C TYR A 24 -37.87 0.23 -4.33
N SER A 25 -37.75 -0.95 -3.74
CA SER A 25 -38.28 -1.28 -2.41
C SER A 25 -37.22 -1.92 -1.52
N ILE A 26 -37.33 -1.72 -0.20
CA ILE A 26 -36.64 -2.55 0.78
C ILE A 26 -37.61 -3.60 1.26
N GLN A 27 -37.17 -4.85 1.22
CA GLN A 27 -37.98 -6.01 1.56
C GLN A 27 -37.29 -6.85 2.62
N THR A 28 -38.12 -7.51 3.44
CA THR A 28 -37.69 -8.43 4.49
C THR A 28 -38.30 -9.81 4.28
N SER A 29 -37.61 -10.84 4.75
CA SER A 29 -38.08 -12.23 4.66
C SER A 29 -37.54 -13.05 5.84
N ASN A 30 -38.30 -14.06 6.28
CA ASN A 30 -37.85 -15.03 7.28
C ASN A 30 -37.22 -16.29 6.65
N ASP A 31 -37.57 -16.60 5.41
CA ASP A 31 -37.23 -17.83 4.69
C ASP A 31 -36.36 -17.60 3.44
N GLY A 32 -36.16 -16.35 3.02
CA GLY A 32 -35.46 -15.97 1.79
C GLY A 32 -36.31 -16.08 0.53
N VAL A 33 -37.56 -16.55 0.63
CA VAL A 33 -38.46 -16.85 -0.49
C VAL A 33 -39.68 -15.94 -0.49
N SER A 34 -40.31 -15.76 0.67
CA SER A 34 -41.50 -14.93 0.88
C SER A 34 -41.08 -13.54 1.35
N TRP A 35 -41.35 -12.50 0.54
CA TRP A 35 -40.83 -11.15 0.76
C TRP A 35 -41.94 -10.15 1.12
N THR A 36 -41.73 -9.36 2.16
CA THR A 36 -42.62 -8.28 2.60
C THR A 36 -41.94 -6.93 2.44
N ASN A 37 -42.60 -5.97 1.79
CA ASN A 37 -42.10 -4.60 1.65
C ASN A 37 -42.15 -3.87 3.00
N ILE A 38 -41.04 -3.24 3.36
CA ILE A 38 -40.95 -2.36 4.54
C ILE A 38 -40.66 -0.90 4.14
N TYR A 39 -40.32 -0.68 2.86
CA TYR A 39 -40.15 0.63 2.24
C TYR A 39 -40.32 0.53 0.72
N SER A 40 -40.85 1.58 0.08
CA SER A 40 -40.89 1.72 -1.38
C SER A 40 -40.72 3.20 -1.77
N THR A 41 -40.05 3.47 -2.89
CA THR A 41 -39.94 4.81 -3.47
C THR A 41 -39.97 4.77 -4.99
N SER A 42 -40.41 5.86 -5.61
CA SER A 42 -40.36 6.11 -7.06
C SER A 42 -39.48 7.30 -7.44
N SER A 43 -38.78 7.87 -6.46
CA SER A 43 -37.86 9.01 -6.60
C SER A 43 -36.54 8.73 -5.87
N GLY A 44 -35.98 7.54 -6.12
CA GLY A 44 -34.69 7.14 -5.57
C GLY A 44 -33.51 7.92 -6.16
N ALA A 45 -32.32 7.64 -5.66
CA ALA A 45 -31.09 8.36 -6.01
C ALA A 45 -30.42 7.77 -7.26
N SER A 46 -29.71 8.61 -8.00
CA SER A 46 -28.90 8.20 -9.16
C SER A 46 -27.49 7.73 -8.78
N TRP A 47 -26.94 8.20 -7.67
CA TRP A 47 -25.63 7.86 -7.10
C TRP A 47 -25.55 8.35 -5.65
N GLY A 48 -24.49 7.99 -4.92
CA GLY A 48 -24.20 8.47 -3.57
C GLY A 48 -24.94 7.70 -2.46
N HIS A 49 -25.06 8.31 -1.28
CA HIS A 49 -25.66 7.68 -0.10
C HIS A 49 -27.16 7.99 0.01
N THR A 50 -27.97 6.97 0.29
CA THR A 50 -29.36 7.10 0.70
C THR A 50 -29.55 6.52 2.09
N SER A 51 -29.97 7.34 3.04
CA SER A 51 -30.33 6.89 4.38
C SER A 51 -31.84 6.76 4.54
N LEU A 52 -32.29 5.55 4.88
CA LEU A 52 -33.68 5.23 5.16
C LEU A 52 -33.82 4.98 6.66
N THR A 53 -34.52 5.87 7.35
CA THR A 53 -34.74 5.78 8.81
C THR A 53 -36.20 5.48 9.12
N ASN A 54 -36.48 5.10 10.39
CA ASN A 54 -37.82 4.79 10.89
C ASN A 54 -38.53 3.67 10.12
N LEU A 55 -37.76 2.71 9.58
CA LEU A 55 -38.33 1.53 8.96
C LEU A 55 -39.02 0.67 10.02
N LYS A 56 -40.12 0.02 9.62
CA LYS A 56 -40.92 -0.85 10.49
C LYS A 56 -41.01 -2.22 9.82
N GLY A 57 -40.15 -3.13 10.24
CA GLY A 57 -40.12 -4.48 9.72
C GLY A 57 -39.26 -5.41 10.55
N SER A 58 -39.49 -6.71 10.39
CA SER A 58 -38.65 -7.74 10.97
C SER A 58 -38.43 -8.86 9.97
N GLY A 59 -37.21 -9.37 9.89
CA GLY A 59 -36.86 -10.48 9.02
C GLY A 59 -35.47 -10.99 9.33
N ARG A 60 -35.15 -12.18 8.84
CA ARG A 60 -33.77 -12.70 8.80
C ARG A 60 -33.02 -12.17 7.58
N TYR A 61 -33.70 -12.10 6.44
CA TYR A 61 -33.14 -11.64 5.19
C TYR A 61 -33.68 -10.25 4.86
N VAL A 62 -32.80 -9.39 4.34
CA VAL A 62 -33.17 -8.05 3.86
C VAL A 62 -32.62 -7.86 2.46
N ARG A 63 -33.40 -7.27 1.55
CA ARG A 63 -32.91 -6.92 0.21
C ARG A 63 -33.43 -5.58 -0.25
N MET A 64 -32.65 -4.92 -1.10
CA MET A 64 -33.13 -3.89 -2.00
C MET A 64 -33.60 -4.55 -3.30
N TYR A 65 -34.80 -4.19 -3.76
CA TYR A 65 -35.41 -4.70 -4.99
C TYR A 65 -35.74 -3.52 -5.92
N GLY A 66 -34.89 -3.31 -6.94
CA GLY A 66 -35.04 -2.24 -7.93
C GLY A 66 -35.85 -2.65 -9.15
N THR A 67 -36.80 -1.82 -9.56
CA THR A 67 -37.65 -2.04 -10.76
C THR A 67 -37.47 -0.99 -11.85
N GLN A 68 -36.90 0.18 -11.52
CA GLN A 68 -36.47 1.16 -12.52
C GLN A 68 -35.12 1.77 -12.13
N ARG A 69 -34.14 1.74 -13.04
CA ARG A 69 -32.84 2.40 -12.91
C ARG A 69 -32.97 3.94 -12.92
N ALA A 70 -32.09 4.62 -12.20
CA ALA A 70 -32.00 6.08 -12.20
C ALA A 70 -30.96 6.63 -13.20
N THR A 71 -30.07 5.75 -13.71
CA THR A 71 -29.03 6.11 -14.67
C THR A 71 -29.19 5.29 -15.97
N GLN A 72 -28.34 5.55 -16.96
CA GLN A 72 -28.25 4.73 -18.18
C GLN A 72 -27.56 3.37 -17.93
N TRP A 73 -26.88 3.21 -16.79
CA TRP A 73 -26.17 2.00 -16.38
C TRP A 73 -27.08 1.07 -15.57
N GLY A 74 -26.63 -0.16 -15.32
CA GLY A 74 -27.32 -1.09 -14.42
C GLY A 74 -27.36 -0.59 -12.98
N TYR A 75 -27.97 -1.35 -12.08
CA TYR A 75 -27.85 -1.06 -10.64
C TYR A 75 -26.45 -1.42 -10.16
N SER A 76 -25.76 -0.47 -9.54
CA SER A 76 -24.47 -0.66 -8.87
C SER A 76 -24.59 -0.11 -7.45
N LEU A 77 -24.52 -1.02 -6.47
CA LEU A 77 -24.63 -0.72 -5.04
C LEU A 77 -23.32 -1.16 -4.38
N ASP A 78 -22.55 -0.20 -3.88
CA ASP A 78 -21.27 -0.43 -3.22
C ASP A 78 -21.47 -1.09 -1.86
N GLU A 79 -22.47 -0.63 -1.11
CA GLU A 79 -22.76 -1.11 0.24
C GLU A 79 -24.24 -1.01 0.60
N MET A 80 -24.71 -1.97 1.40
CA MET A 80 -26.00 -1.94 2.07
C MET A 80 -25.81 -2.22 3.57
N GLN A 81 -26.07 -1.24 4.41
CA GLN A 81 -26.07 -1.42 5.86
C GLN A 81 -27.51 -1.57 6.34
N VAL A 82 -27.75 -2.56 7.21
CA VAL A 82 -29.06 -2.79 7.83
C VAL A 82 -28.95 -2.46 9.31
N LEU A 83 -29.69 -1.44 9.73
CA LEU A 83 -29.72 -0.96 11.12
C LEU A 83 -30.93 -1.56 11.84
N GLY A 84 -30.72 -2.01 13.08
CA GLY A 84 -31.78 -2.68 13.83
C GLY A 84 -31.39 -3.06 15.25
N THR A 85 -32.32 -3.68 15.97
CA THR A 85 -32.09 -4.20 17.32
C THR A 85 -32.32 -5.71 17.36
N ALA A 86 -31.49 -6.40 18.15
CA ALA A 86 -31.79 -7.76 18.56
C ALA A 86 -33.03 -7.74 19.46
N ARG A 87 -34.02 -8.59 19.17
CA ARG A 87 -35.09 -8.86 20.13
C ARG A 87 -34.41 -9.55 21.34
N HIS A 88 -34.18 -8.77 22.38
CA HIS A 88 -33.64 -9.25 23.65
C HIS A 88 -34.86 -9.53 24.54
N ASP A 89 -35.18 -10.80 24.75
CA ASP A 89 -36.08 -11.17 25.83
C ASP A 89 -35.38 -10.76 27.13
N GLY A 90 -36.07 -9.90 27.88
CA GLY A 90 -35.42 -8.93 28.77
C GLY A 90 -34.87 -9.50 30.07
N VAL A 91 -33.77 -8.89 30.53
CA VAL A 91 -33.57 -8.51 31.94
C VAL A 91 -32.74 -7.20 31.93
N SER A 92 -33.30 -6.14 32.52
CA SER A 92 -32.68 -4.83 32.68
C SER A 92 -31.93 -4.73 34.02
N ALA A 93 -30.73 -4.13 34.01
CA ALA A 93 -30.03 -3.65 35.20
C ALA A 93 -29.69 -2.15 35.04
N PRO A 94 -29.72 -1.34 36.11
CA PRO A 94 -29.90 0.11 36.00
C PRO A 94 -28.60 0.89 35.76
N ARG A 95 -28.72 2.00 35.02
CA ARG A 95 -27.66 3.01 34.82
C ARG A 95 -27.50 3.88 36.07
N GLN A 96 -26.29 3.95 36.62
CA GLN A 96 -25.89 5.06 37.49
C GLN A 96 -25.20 6.15 36.68
N ARG A 97 -25.68 7.39 36.86
CA ARG A 97 -25.17 8.64 36.29
C ARG A 97 -24.15 9.22 37.27
N MET A 98 -22.89 9.34 36.87
CA MET A 98 -21.86 10.03 37.65
C MET A 98 -21.47 11.34 36.96
N THR A 99 -21.75 12.45 37.61
CA THR A 99 -21.36 13.82 37.25
C THR A 99 -19.90 14.09 37.63
N MET A 100 -19.11 14.67 36.72
CA MET A 100 -17.76 15.16 36.99
C MET A 100 -17.74 16.70 37.06
N PRO A 101 -17.01 17.31 38.01
CA PRO A 101 -16.87 18.76 38.10
C PRO A 101 -15.75 19.30 37.19
N SER A 102 -15.97 20.49 36.64
CA SER A 102 -15.05 21.24 35.77
C SER A 102 -13.82 21.76 36.52
N ARG A 103 -12.62 21.61 35.95
CA ARG A 103 -11.43 22.34 36.39
C ARG A 103 -10.64 22.88 35.18
N THR A 104 -10.32 24.18 35.24
CA THR A 104 -9.54 24.97 34.28
C THR A 104 -8.07 24.53 34.22
N PRO A 105 -7.41 24.61 33.05
CA PRO A 105 -5.98 24.31 32.91
C PRO A 105 -5.08 25.54 33.14
N PRO A 106 -3.85 25.38 33.67
CA PRO A 106 -2.82 26.42 33.61
C PRO A 106 -2.00 26.33 32.31
N ASN A 107 -1.64 27.50 31.80
CA ASN A 107 -0.74 27.72 30.66
C ASN A 107 0.67 27.15 30.91
N SER A 108 1.17 26.36 29.96
CA SER A 108 2.60 26.22 29.71
C SER A 108 2.85 26.06 28.21
N THR A 109 3.41 27.09 27.58
CA THR A 109 3.84 27.14 26.18
C THR A 109 5.10 26.30 25.94
N PRO A 110 5.13 25.40 24.94
CA PRO A 110 6.38 24.91 24.37
C PRO A 110 6.93 25.93 23.37
N HIS A 111 8.25 26.11 23.36
CA HIS A 111 8.98 27.03 22.50
C HIS A 111 8.72 26.77 21.01
N GLY A 112 7.94 27.65 20.39
CA GLY A 112 7.84 27.81 18.95
C GLY A 112 8.95 28.72 18.42
N MET A 113 9.34 28.45 17.18
CA MET A 113 10.24 29.20 16.30
C MET A 113 10.26 30.72 16.54
N SER A 114 11.45 31.32 16.53
CA SER A 114 11.63 32.72 16.90
C SER A 114 11.12 33.66 15.79
N ARG A 115 10.74 34.90 16.15
CA ARG A 115 10.36 35.96 15.19
C ARG A 115 11.44 36.24 14.12
N ARG A 116 12.70 35.84 14.35
CA ARG A 116 13.79 36.00 13.37
C ARG A 116 13.71 34.95 12.25
N ASP A 117 13.35 33.72 12.59
CA ASP A 117 13.12 32.65 11.61
C ASP A 117 11.88 32.94 10.74
N PHE A 118 10.86 33.58 11.33
CA PHE A 118 9.66 34.07 10.61
C PHE A 118 9.98 35.12 9.53
N LEU A 119 10.94 36.01 9.79
CA LEU A 119 11.32 37.06 8.84
C LEU A 119 12.22 36.53 7.71
N THR A 120 12.94 35.43 7.92
CA THR A 120 13.76 34.79 6.87
C THR A 120 12.90 34.05 5.83
N LEU A 121 11.74 33.52 6.25
CA LEU A 121 10.73 32.94 5.36
C LEU A 121 10.00 34.01 4.53
N GLY A 122 9.71 35.18 5.13
CA GLY A 122 9.01 36.27 4.45
C GLY A 122 9.78 36.91 3.29
N THR A 123 11.12 36.94 3.36
CA THR A 123 11.97 37.50 2.30
C THR A 123 12.27 36.52 1.16
N ALA A 124 12.19 35.21 1.41
CA ALA A 124 12.29 34.19 0.35
C ALA A 124 10.97 34.04 -0.44
N ALA A 125 9.82 34.28 0.19
CA ALA A 125 8.50 34.16 -0.46
C ALA A 125 8.23 35.28 -1.48
N ALA A 126 8.76 36.49 -1.27
CA ALA A 126 8.59 37.62 -2.19
C ALA A 126 9.44 37.50 -3.48
N SER A 127 10.51 36.70 -3.47
CA SER A 127 11.41 36.51 -4.62
C SER A 127 11.07 35.30 -5.49
N LEU A 128 10.23 34.37 -5.01
CA LEU A 128 9.76 33.21 -5.79
C LEU A 128 8.57 33.53 -6.72
N GLY A 129 7.82 34.61 -6.47
CA GLY A 129 6.74 35.06 -7.35
C GLY A 129 7.22 35.70 -8.67
N ALA A 130 8.51 36.04 -8.77
CA ALA A 130 9.11 36.71 -9.93
C ALA A 130 10.05 35.80 -10.75
N LEU A 131 10.32 34.59 -10.29
CA LEU A 131 11.01 33.56 -11.06
C LEU A 131 9.96 32.54 -11.46
N GLY A 132 9.50 32.62 -12.72
CA GLY A 132 8.74 31.54 -13.34
C GLY A 132 9.55 30.25 -13.22
N LEU A 133 9.24 29.45 -12.20
CA LEU A 133 9.70 28.09 -12.07
C LEU A 133 8.97 27.28 -13.14
N SER A 134 9.51 27.33 -14.35
CA SER A 134 9.25 26.34 -15.37
C SER A 134 9.41 24.98 -14.70
N LEU A 135 8.34 24.17 -14.69
CA LEU A 135 8.50 22.73 -14.54
C LEU A 135 9.59 22.34 -15.55
N PRO A 136 10.68 21.66 -15.15
CA PRO A 136 11.61 21.17 -16.15
C PRO A 136 10.82 20.26 -17.09
N GLU A 137 10.60 20.73 -18.32
CA GLU A 137 10.23 19.85 -19.42
C GLU A 137 11.31 18.77 -19.48
N GLY A 138 10.92 17.53 -19.18
CA GLY A 138 11.82 16.40 -19.16
C GLY A 138 12.60 16.24 -17.86
N ALA A 139 11.93 15.81 -16.79
CA ALA A 139 12.56 14.97 -15.78
C ALA A 139 12.89 13.60 -16.43
N HIS A 140 13.86 13.58 -17.35
CA HIS A 140 14.34 12.33 -17.95
C HIS A 140 14.72 11.39 -16.81
N ALA A 141 14.05 10.23 -16.78
CA ALA A 141 14.44 9.13 -15.91
C ALA A 141 15.93 8.87 -16.12
N ALA A 142 16.68 8.65 -15.04
CA ALA A 142 18.06 8.22 -15.17
C ALA A 142 18.03 6.90 -15.94
N THR A 143 18.48 6.92 -17.19
CA THR A 143 18.79 5.71 -17.94
C THR A 143 19.91 5.01 -17.19
N HIS A 144 19.77 3.70 -16.98
CA HIS A 144 20.85 2.89 -16.41
C HIS A 144 22.15 3.14 -17.19
N ALA A 145 23.26 3.29 -16.45
CA ALA A 145 24.61 3.31 -17.01
C ALA A 145 24.97 2.03 -17.79
N ASN A 146 24.19 0.95 -17.66
CA ASN A 146 24.40 -0.30 -18.41
C ASN A 146 23.67 -0.36 -19.77
N ASP A 147 22.91 0.66 -20.16
CA ASP A 147 22.24 0.65 -21.47
C ASP A 147 22.05 2.07 -22.01
N ALA A 148 23.16 2.83 -22.09
CA ALA A 148 23.19 4.15 -22.73
C ALA A 148 22.68 4.14 -24.19
N SER A 149 22.50 2.96 -24.77
CA SER A 149 21.96 2.70 -26.10
C SER A 149 20.44 2.51 -26.19
N TRP A 150 19.71 2.25 -25.10
CA TRP A 150 18.27 1.99 -25.18
C TRP A 150 17.45 3.28 -25.10
N HIS A 151 16.61 3.52 -26.10
CA HIS A 151 15.76 4.71 -26.17
C HIS A 151 14.32 4.42 -25.72
N ALA A 152 13.90 5.13 -24.67
CA ALA A 152 12.52 5.07 -24.16
C ALA A 152 11.47 5.58 -25.15
N GLY A 153 11.89 6.35 -26.16
CA GLY A 153 11.00 6.97 -27.13
C GLY A 153 9.91 7.79 -26.44
N GLN A 154 8.65 7.40 -26.66
CA GLN A 154 7.48 8.07 -26.07
C GLN A 154 7.09 7.56 -24.68
N LEU A 155 7.74 6.51 -24.15
CA LEU A 155 7.39 5.99 -22.83
C LEU A 155 7.76 7.00 -21.74
N ALA A 156 6.83 7.23 -20.82
CA ALA A 156 7.04 7.97 -19.58
C ALA A 156 7.32 7.00 -18.42
N HIS A 157 6.62 5.86 -18.35
CA HIS A 157 6.99 4.75 -17.48
C HIS A 157 6.67 3.39 -18.09
N LEU A 158 7.33 2.34 -17.59
CA LEU A 158 7.02 0.94 -17.90
C LEU A 158 7.40 0.04 -16.72
N ILE A 159 6.41 -0.64 -16.14
CA ILE A 159 6.59 -1.58 -15.02
C ILE A 159 5.93 -2.93 -15.37
N PRO A 160 6.71 -4.03 -15.47
CA PRO A 160 6.19 -5.36 -15.72
C PRO A 160 6.05 -6.19 -14.42
N ALA A 161 5.14 -7.16 -14.43
CA ALA A 161 5.12 -8.31 -13.54
C ALA A 161 5.15 -9.59 -14.39
N ALA A 162 5.68 -10.68 -13.83
CA ALA A 162 5.79 -11.96 -14.53
C ALA A 162 5.44 -13.14 -13.63
N SER A 163 4.75 -14.14 -14.18
CA SER A 163 4.67 -15.49 -13.65
C SER A 163 5.51 -16.41 -14.55
N HIS A 164 5.35 -17.71 -14.39
CA HIS A 164 5.93 -18.69 -15.29
C HIS A 164 5.33 -18.66 -16.71
N ASP A 165 4.14 -18.11 -16.89
CA ASP A 165 3.40 -18.18 -18.16
C ASP A 165 2.69 -16.87 -18.57
N ARG A 166 2.86 -15.81 -17.80
CA ARG A 166 2.14 -14.55 -18.00
C ARG A 166 3.02 -13.35 -17.73
N PHE A 167 2.88 -12.32 -18.57
CA PHE A 167 3.33 -10.96 -18.25
C PHE A 167 2.12 -10.06 -18.09
N LEU A 168 2.21 -9.15 -17.11
CA LEU A 168 1.31 -8.02 -16.99
C LEU A 168 2.14 -6.75 -16.96
N ILE A 169 1.94 -5.88 -17.95
CA ILE A 169 2.77 -4.69 -18.13
C ILE A 169 1.89 -3.45 -18.08
N LYS A 170 2.26 -2.50 -17.23
CA LYS A 170 1.70 -1.15 -17.19
C LYS A 170 2.67 -0.18 -17.84
N ALA A 171 2.14 0.70 -18.68
CA ALA A 171 2.94 1.72 -19.35
C ALA A 171 2.15 3.03 -19.46
N SER A 172 2.85 4.15 -19.39
CA SER A 172 2.32 5.44 -19.80
C SER A 172 3.21 6.12 -20.81
N PHE A 173 2.64 7.07 -21.54
CA PHE A 173 3.33 7.81 -22.58
C PHE A 173 3.46 9.30 -22.22
N GLN A 174 4.46 9.95 -22.80
CA GLN A 174 4.69 11.39 -22.64
C GLN A 174 3.51 12.22 -23.16
N ALA A 175 2.77 11.71 -24.15
CA ALA A 175 1.55 12.27 -24.67
C ALA A 175 0.48 11.18 -24.87
N PRO A 176 -0.82 11.52 -24.84
CA PRO A 176 -1.88 10.56 -25.12
C PRO A 176 -1.80 9.97 -26.52
N LEU A 177 -2.15 8.68 -26.65
CA LEU A 177 -2.23 7.98 -27.92
C LEU A 177 -3.68 7.99 -28.44
N ALA A 178 -3.88 8.42 -29.68
CA ALA A 178 -5.21 8.51 -30.30
C ALA A 178 -5.84 7.13 -30.59
N ARG A 179 -5.04 6.07 -30.66
CA ARG A 179 -5.46 4.69 -30.93
C ARG A 179 -4.64 3.72 -30.10
N ALA A 180 -5.20 2.55 -29.82
CA ALA A 180 -4.55 1.52 -29.04
C ALA A 180 -3.18 1.12 -29.64
N PRO A 181 -2.10 1.13 -28.84
CA PRO A 181 -0.81 0.58 -29.23
C PRO A 181 -0.84 -0.96 -29.18
N TRP A 182 0.19 -1.59 -29.75
CA TRP A 182 0.40 -3.03 -29.71
C TRP A 182 1.72 -3.34 -29.00
N LEU A 183 1.71 -4.34 -28.12
CA LEU A 183 2.92 -4.98 -27.63
C LEU A 183 3.26 -6.15 -28.54
N MET A 184 4.46 -6.12 -29.11
CA MET A 184 5.07 -7.22 -29.83
C MET A 184 5.83 -8.10 -28.82
N VAL A 185 5.59 -9.41 -28.85
CA VAL A 185 6.21 -10.42 -27.98
C VAL A 185 6.78 -11.52 -28.87
N ASN A 186 8.08 -11.46 -29.19
CA ASN A 186 8.69 -12.33 -30.23
C ASN A 186 7.88 -12.38 -31.54
N GLY A 187 7.31 -11.24 -31.96
CA GLY A 187 6.47 -11.14 -33.17
C GLY A 187 4.97 -11.39 -32.95
N ARG A 188 4.54 -11.98 -31.82
CA ARG A 188 3.13 -12.07 -31.44
C ARG A 188 2.60 -10.70 -31.03
N ARG A 189 1.44 -10.30 -31.55
CA ARG A 189 0.76 -9.03 -31.18
C ARG A 189 -0.16 -9.23 -29.99
N VAL A 190 -0.09 -8.30 -29.03
CA VAL A 190 -1.02 -8.16 -27.91
C VAL A 190 -1.55 -6.73 -27.89
N ALA A 191 -2.87 -6.57 -27.91
CA ALA A 191 -3.50 -5.25 -27.90
C ALA A 191 -3.28 -4.57 -26.55
N GLY A 192 -2.98 -3.27 -26.57
CA GLY A 192 -3.00 -2.45 -25.37
C GLY A 192 -4.43 -2.14 -24.94
N GLU A 193 -4.70 -2.27 -23.65
CA GLU A 193 -5.95 -1.84 -23.04
C GLU A 193 -5.77 -0.49 -22.36
N GLN A 194 -6.62 0.47 -22.70
CA GLN A 194 -6.56 1.81 -22.13
C GLN A 194 -7.00 1.78 -20.66
N THR A 195 -6.26 2.45 -19.78
CA THR A 195 -6.50 2.43 -18.32
C THR A 195 -6.76 3.80 -17.71
N ASP A 196 -6.75 4.86 -18.51
CA ASP A 196 -7.19 6.21 -18.19
C ASP A 196 -8.25 6.73 -19.18
N ALA A 197 -8.82 7.89 -18.93
CA ALA A 197 -9.79 8.49 -19.86
C ALA A 197 -9.11 9.14 -21.09
N ALA A 198 -7.87 9.61 -20.96
CA ALA A 198 -7.21 10.41 -21.98
C ALA A 198 -6.46 9.56 -23.03
N GLY A 199 -6.18 8.28 -22.77
CA GLY A 199 -5.39 7.44 -23.67
C GLY A 199 -3.89 7.54 -23.44
N ARG A 200 -3.46 7.99 -22.25
CA ARG A 200 -2.04 8.08 -21.88
C ARG A 200 -1.54 6.82 -21.19
N PHE A 201 -2.42 6.04 -20.56
CA PHE A 201 -2.05 4.87 -19.78
C PHE A 201 -2.60 3.59 -20.39
N TRP A 202 -1.74 2.58 -20.49
CA TRP A 202 -2.03 1.35 -21.20
C TRP A 202 -1.53 0.14 -20.41
N ARG A 203 -2.30 -0.95 -20.53
CA ARG A 203 -2.00 -2.25 -19.95
C ARG A 203 -1.86 -3.29 -21.05
N PHE A 204 -0.90 -4.20 -20.89
CA PHE A 204 -0.74 -5.36 -21.76
C PHE A 204 -0.75 -6.63 -20.92
N ASP A 205 -1.71 -7.52 -21.20
CA ASP A 205 -1.86 -8.81 -20.53
C ASP A 205 -1.46 -9.94 -21.50
N VAL A 206 -0.25 -10.47 -21.32
CA VAL A 206 0.36 -11.46 -22.21
C VAL A 206 0.27 -12.82 -21.53
N ARG A 207 -0.57 -13.73 -22.05
CA ARG A 207 -0.80 -15.06 -21.46
C ARG A 207 -0.29 -16.21 -22.34
N GLY A 208 -0.10 -17.37 -21.73
CA GLY A 208 0.30 -18.61 -22.42
C GLY A 208 1.75 -18.57 -22.89
N LEU A 209 2.62 -17.98 -22.08
CA LEU A 209 4.06 -17.96 -22.28
C LEU A 209 4.68 -19.26 -21.77
N GLN A 210 5.88 -19.54 -22.26
CA GLN A 210 6.66 -20.69 -21.79
C GLN A 210 7.43 -20.31 -20.53
N PRO A 211 7.51 -21.20 -19.53
CA PRO A 211 8.34 -20.99 -18.33
C PRO A 211 9.81 -20.77 -18.65
N ALA A 212 10.48 -20.05 -17.75
CA ALA A 212 11.92 -19.76 -17.79
C ALA A 212 12.44 -19.20 -19.13
N THR A 213 11.59 -18.56 -19.93
CA THR A 213 11.87 -18.16 -21.31
C THR A 213 12.01 -16.65 -21.42
N GLN A 214 13.04 -16.19 -22.13
CA GLN A 214 13.23 -14.78 -22.45
C GLN A 214 12.48 -14.41 -23.74
N TYR A 215 11.75 -13.31 -23.68
CA TYR A 215 11.04 -12.72 -24.82
C TYR A 215 11.61 -11.34 -25.13
N THR A 216 11.72 -11.04 -26.42
CA THR A 216 11.99 -9.69 -26.91
C THR A 216 10.66 -8.96 -27.08
N LEU A 217 10.51 -7.87 -26.34
CA LEU A 217 9.34 -7.02 -26.30
C LEU A 217 9.57 -5.73 -27.07
N ARG A 218 8.52 -5.20 -27.72
CA ARG A 218 8.52 -3.85 -28.31
C ARG A 218 7.10 -3.30 -28.36
N ILE A 219 6.90 -2.06 -27.94
CA ILE A 219 5.62 -1.37 -28.14
C ILE A 219 5.65 -0.61 -29.46
N VAL A 220 4.61 -0.79 -30.27
CA VAL A 220 4.39 -0.06 -31.53
C VAL A 220 3.04 0.65 -31.50
N ASP A 221 2.92 1.74 -32.24
CA ASP A 221 1.65 2.43 -32.42
C ASP A 221 0.68 1.63 -33.33
N ALA A 222 -0.51 2.18 -33.56
CA ALA A 222 -1.53 1.54 -34.40
C ALA A 222 -1.11 1.38 -35.88
N THR A 223 -0.05 2.04 -36.34
CA THR A 223 0.53 1.89 -37.69
C THR A 223 1.68 0.89 -37.74
N GLY A 224 2.15 0.41 -36.58
CA GLY A 224 3.31 -0.47 -36.47
C GLY A 224 4.64 0.28 -36.27
N LYS A 225 4.63 1.61 -36.10
CA LYS A 225 5.84 2.38 -35.81
C LYS A 225 6.27 2.13 -34.36
N PRO A 226 7.56 1.85 -34.08
CA PRO A 226 8.06 1.72 -32.71
C PRO A 226 7.81 2.97 -31.87
N LEU A 227 7.28 2.78 -30.66
CA LEU A 227 7.12 3.84 -29.65
C LEU A 227 8.30 3.86 -28.65
N ALA A 228 9.07 2.79 -28.59
CA ALA A 228 10.32 2.65 -27.83
C ALA A 228 11.19 1.57 -28.47
N ASP A 229 12.46 1.49 -28.07
CA ASP A 229 13.35 0.41 -28.45
C ASP A 229 12.89 -0.94 -27.87
N ALA A 230 13.32 -2.03 -28.49
CA ALA A 230 13.01 -3.37 -27.99
C ALA A 230 13.77 -3.67 -26.69
N TRP A 231 13.21 -4.49 -25.80
CA TRP A 231 13.87 -4.90 -24.56
C TRP A 231 13.53 -6.36 -24.21
N PRO A 232 14.40 -7.06 -23.44
CA PRO A 232 14.12 -8.41 -22.98
C PRO A 232 13.23 -8.42 -21.73
N LEU A 233 12.37 -9.44 -21.59
CA LEU A 233 11.71 -9.79 -20.33
C LEU A 233 11.60 -11.31 -20.22
N ARG A 234 11.81 -11.87 -19.02
CA ARG A 234 11.83 -13.32 -18.78
C ARG A 234 10.68 -13.76 -17.90
N THR A 235 10.03 -14.87 -18.26
CA THR A 235 9.10 -15.58 -17.37
C THR A 235 9.85 -16.33 -16.27
N PHE A 236 9.17 -16.55 -15.15
CA PHE A 236 9.72 -17.34 -14.05
C PHE A 236 9.77 -18.84 -14.38
N PRO A 237 10.56 -19.65 -13.64
CA PRO A 237 10.50 -21.10 -13.74
C PRO A 237 9.11 -21.64 -13.45
N SER A 238 8.75 -22.80 -14.04
CA SER A 238 7.48 -23.45 -13.71
C SER A 238 7.42 -23.80 -12.23
N PRO A 239 6.23 -23.89 -11.60
CA PRO A 239 6.10 -24.22 -10.18
C PRO A 239 6.83 -25.50 -9.73
N ASP A 240 6.96 -26.47 -10.64
CA ASP A 240 7.63 -27.76 -10.40
C ASP A 240 9.15 -27.74 -10.66
N ALA A 241 9.68 -26.65 -11.22
CA ALA A 241 11.12 -26.53 -11.47
C ALA A 241 11.89 -26.25 -10.18
N THR A 242 13.13 -26.73 -10.09
CA THR A 242 14.02 -26.52 -8.94
C THR A 242 15.17 -25.57 -9.29
N PRO A 243 14.93 -24.25 -9.40
CA PRO A 243 15.98 -23.32 -9.77
C PRO A 243 17.07 -23.25 -8.70
N ALA A 244 18.33 -23.13 -9.13
CA ALA A 244 19.48 -23.11 -8.24
C ALA A 244 19.69 -21.76 -7.51
N ARG A 245 19.10 -20.68 -8.03
CA ARG A 245 19.21 -19.34 -7.44
C ARG A 245 18.05 -18.44 -7.84
N LEU A 246 17.80 -17.46 -6.98
CA LEU A 246 16.97 -16.29 -7.23
C LEU A 246 17.59 -15.08 -6.54
N ARG A 247 17.65 -13.93 -7.22
CA ARG A 247 18.02 -12.64 -6.63
C ARG A 247 16.86 -11.67 -6.62
N ILE A 248 16.57 -11.09 -5.47
CA ILE A 248 15.51 -10.10 -5.28
C ILE A 248 16.12 -8.78 -4.83
N LEU A 249 15.67 -7.67 -5.43
CA LEU A 249 15.85 -6.33 -4.86
C LEU A 249 14.60 -5.97 -4.06
N ALA A 250 14.75 -5.63 -2.79
CA ALA A 250 13.64 -5.25 -1.92
C ALA A 250 13.87 -3.89 -1.25
N TYR A 251 12.83 -3.07 -1.18
CA TYR A 251 12.84 -1.76 -0.51
C TYR A 251 11.40 -1.32 -0.16
N THR A 252 11.28 -0.28 0.66
CA THR A 252 10.00 0.36 1.06
C THR A 252 10.07 1.88 0.85
N CYS A 253 8.94 2.59 1.04
CA CYS A 253 8.92 4.04 1.27
C CYS A 253 9.64 4.84 0.17
N ALA A 254 9.29 4.52 -1.07
CA ALA A 254 9.97 5.05 -2.25
C ALA A 254 9.42 6.38 -2.74
N GLY A 255 8.20 6.72 -2.33
CA GLY A 255 7.52 7.94 -2.76
C GLY A 255 8.15 9.24 -2.22
N GLY A 256 7.35 10.30 -2.25
CA GLY A 256 7.71 11.62 -1.78
C GLY A 256 8.03 12.57 -2.93
N TYR A 257 8.25 13.84 -2.62
CA TYR A 257 8.49 14.87 -3.61
C TYR A 257 9.58 15.85 -3.17
N ASP A 258 10.28 16.43 -4.13
CA ASP A 258 11.32 17.41 -3.79
C ASP A 258 10.66 18.72 -3.41
N GLY A 259 11.04 19.23 -2.23
CA GLY A 259 10.56 20.48 -1.66
C GLY A 259 11.72 21.30 -1.09
N PRO A 260 11.50 22.58 -0.77
CA PRO A 260 12.55 23.41 -0.22
C PRO A 260 13.02 22.87 1.14
N PRO A 261 14.33 22.85 1.42
CA PRO A 261 14.84 22.43 2.71
C PRO A 261 14.45 23.43 3.80
N LEU A 262 14.10 22.92 4.98
CA LEU A 262 13.85 23.70 6.19
C LEU A 262 15.07 23.57 7.11
N ALA A 263 15.79 24.68 7.33
CA ALA A 263 17.05 24.69 8.08
C ALA A 263 18.06 23.62 7.58
N GLY A 264 18.13 23.44 6.25
CA GLY A 264 19.02 22.46 5.62
C GLY A 264 18.52 21.01 5.61
N LYS A 265 17.32 20.74 6.14
CA LYS A 265 16.72 19.39 6.20
C LYS A 265 15.52 19.25 5.26
N THR A 266 15.36 18.11 4.63
CA THR A 266 14.24 17.85 3.71
C THR A 266 13.17 16.95 4.33
N ALA A 267 11.93 17.07 3.86
CA ALA A 267 10.85 16.14 4.22
C ALA A 267 11.03 14.80 3.50
N TRP A 268 11.26 14.84 2.19
CA TRP A 268 11.56 13.67 1.37
C TRP A 268 12.98 13.75 0.85
N LEU A 269 13.59 12.60 0.56
CA LEU A 269 14.90 12.55 -0.05
C LEU A 269 14.83 13.16 -1.46
N ASP A 270 15.90 13.79 -1.95
CA ASP A 270 15.92 14.31 -3.33
C ASP A 270 15.77 13.19 -4.38
N MET A 271 15.04 13.47 -5.48
CA MET A 271 14.79 12.50 -6.55
C MET A 271 16.07 11.96 -7.21
N ASN A 272 17.15 12.74 -7.32
CA ASN A 272 18.43 12.26 -7.85
C ASN A 272 19.01 11.16 -6.95
N ALA A 273 18.98 11.35 -5.62
CA ALA A 273 19.46 10.35 -4.68
C ALA A 273 18.58 9.08 -4.70
N ARG A 274 17.25 9.23 -4.77
CA ARG A 274 16.32 8.09 -4.91
C ARG A 274 16.60 7.26 -6.15
N ARG A 275 16.77 7.92 -7.31
CA ARG A 275 17.11 7.28 -8.58
C ARG A 275 18.47 6.58 -8.53
N ARG A 276 19.48 7.18 -7.87
CA ARG A 276 20.78 6.56 -7.66
C ARG A 276 20.70 5.33 -6.77
N LEU A 277 19.91 5.36 -5.69
CA LEU A 277 19.69 4.18 -4.82
C LEU A 277 19.02 3.05 -5.60
N LEU A 278 17.97 3.35 -6.36
CA LEU A 278 17.33 2.37 -7.24
C LEU A 278 18.32 1.83 -8.29
N ALA A 279 19.08 2.71 -8.94
CA ALA A 279 20.08 2.31 -9.93
C ALA A 279 21.17 1.41 -9.32
N ARG A 280 21.60 1.71 -8.09
CA ARG A 280 22.54 0.89 -7.35
C ARG A 280 21.94 -0.49 -7.05
N GLY A 281 20.71 -0.56 -6.54
CA GLY A 281 20.02 -1.85 -6.32
C GLY A 281 19.91 -2.69 -7.59
N MET A 282 19.52 -2.06 -8.69
CA MET A 282 19.41 -2.70 -10.00
C MET A 282 20.76 -3.11 -10.60
N SER A 283 21.86 -2.46 -10.23
CA SER A 283 23.21 -2.83 -10.68
C SER A 283 23.64 -4.24 -10.25
N PHE A 284 22.97 -4.81 -9.25
CA PHE A 284 23.16 -6.20 -8.82
C PHE A 284 22.42 -7.23 -9.69
N ALA A 285 21.76 -6.78 -10.76
CA ALA A 285 20.99 -7.59 -11.71
C ALA A 285 19.98 -8.53 -11.01
N PRO A 286 19.01 -7.98 -10.26
CA PRO A 286 17.97 -8.80 -9.64
C PRO A 286 17.08 -9.46 -10.70
N ASP A 287 16.63 -10.69 -10.40
CA ASP A 287 15.64 -11.41 -11.21
C ASP A 287 14.24 -10.80 -11.02
N THR A 288 13.98 -10.17 -9.87
CA THR A 288 12.69 -9.55 -9.53
C THR A 288 12.85 -8.46 -8.46
N VAL A 289 11.89 -7.55 -8.40
CA VAL A 289 11.82 -6.47 -7.40
C VAL A 289 10.59 -6.64 -6.50
N ILE A 290 10.76 -6.38 -5.20
CA ILE A 290 9.69 -6.18 -4.23
C ILE A 290 9.74 -4.72 -3.77
N ALA A 291 8.75 -3.93 -4.17
CA ALA A 291 8.55 -2.56 -3.70
C ALA A 291 7.42 -2.60 -2.67
N ASN A 292 7.78 -2.49 -1.39
CA ASN A 292 6.86 -2.74 -0.28
C ASN A 292 6.33 -1.41 0.29
N GLY A 293 5.18 -0.93 -0.18
CA GLY A 293 4.46 0.18 0.45
C GLY A 293 5.01 1.56 0.16
N ASP A 294 4.17 2.56 0.45
CA ASP A 294 4.52 3.98 0.48
C ASP A 294 5.11 4.48 -0.84
N HIS A 295 4.40 4.20 -1.92
CA HIS A 295 4.77 4.67 -3.26
C HIS A 295 4.30 6.11 -3.49
N ILE A 296 3.22 6.52 -2.82
CA ILE A 296 2.65 7.87 -2.90
C ILE A 296 2.63 8.48 -1.50
N TYR A 297 3.22 9.66 -1.33
CA TYR A 297 3.01 10.50 -0.15
C TYR A 297 2.21 11.74 -0.54
N TRP A 298 0.90 11.72 -0.26
CA TRP A 298 0.00 12.84 -0.55
C TRP A 298 -1.20 12.90 0.40
N ASP A 299 -0.90 12.93 1.70
CA ASP A 299 -1.85 12.95 2.80
C ASP A 299 -2.91 14.06 2.68
N LEU A 300 -4.19 13.71 2.71
CA LEU A 300 -5.30 14.65 2.52
C LEU A 300 -5.80 15.26 3.84
N GLN A 301 -6.30 14.45 4.76
CA GLN A 301 -6.86 14.87 6.05
C GLN A 301 -5.77 15.01 7.10
N THR A 302 -4.86 14.04 7.17
CA THR A 302 -3.71 14.04 8.08
C THR A 302 -2.92 15.35 7.95
N SER A 303 -2.67 15.81 6.72
CA SER A 303 -1.93 17.05 6.48
C SER A 303 -2.70 18.32 6.89
N GLN A 304 -4.03 18.26 7.04
CA GLN A 304 -4.86 19.38 7.49
C GLN A 304 -4.79 19.58 9.00
N ASN A 305 -4.59 18.50 9.75
CA ASN A 305 -4.62 18.52 11.21
C ASN A 305 -3.30 19.04 11.85
N LYS A 306 -2.23 19.24 11.06
CA LYS A 306 -0.91 19.68 11.54
C LYS A 306 -0.63 21.17 11.23
N PRO A 307 -0.59 22.08 12.23
CA PRO A 307 -0.34 23.51 12.01
C PRO A 307 0.99 23.84 11.33
N PHE A 308 2.08 23.12 11.68
CA PHE A 308 3.41 23.28 11.09
C PHE A 308 3.45 22.87 9.61
N ALA A 309 2.58 21.94 9.19
CA ALA A 309 2.55 21.45 7.82
C ALA A 309 1.83 22.42 6.85
N ARG A 310 1.06 23.40 7.34
CA ARG A 310 0.16 24.22 6.50
C ARG A 310 0.86 24.96 5.36
N GLN A 311 1.92 25.70 5.64
CA GLN A 311 2.62 26.51 4.62
C GLN A 311 3.41 25.65 3.63
N VAL A 312 4.10 24.62 4.13
CA VAL A 312 4.82 23.66 3.28
C VAL A 312 3.82 22.95 2.37
N ARG A 313 2.69 22.51 2.91
CA ARG A 313 1.60 21.88 2.18
C ARG A 313 1.03 22.81 1.10
N GLU A 314 0.73 24.07 1.42
CA GLU A 314 0.22 25.03 0.42
C GLU A 314 1.20 25.27 -0.72
N LEU A 315 2.49 25.42 -0.42
CA LEU A 315 3.55 25.54 -1.43
C LEU A 315 3.64 24.29 -2.30
N MET A 316 3.62 23.11 -1.67
CA MET A 316 3.73 21.84 -2.38
C MET A 316 2.49 21.53 -3.23
N TRP A 317 1.29 21.76 -2.70
CA TRP A 317 0.05 21.64 -3.45
C TRP A 317 0.05 22.55 -4.68
N ALA A 318 0.52 23.80 -4.55
CA ALA A 318 0.65 24.70 -5.69
C ALA A 318 1.58 24.13 -6.79
N LYS A 319 2.71 23.47 -6.43
CA LYS A 319 3.62 22.79 -7.39
C LYS A 319 2.89 21.75 -8.25
N PHE A 320 1.87 21.09 -7.69
CA PHE A 320 1.10 20.05 -8.37
C PHE A 320 -0.27 20.56 -8.88
N GLY A 321 -0.48 21.87 -8.89
CA GLY A 321 -1.66 22.55 -9.43
C GLY A 321 -2.85 22.64 -8.49
N GLY A 322 -2.63 22.49 -7.18
CA GLY A 322 -3.61 22.75 -6.13
C GLY A 322 -3.82 21.57 -5.18
N ALA A 323 -4.76 21.77 -4.25
CA ALA A 323 -5.28 20.70 -3.40
C ALA A 323 -6.24 19.81 -4.19
N ILE A 324 -6.33 18.53 -3.81
CA ILE A 324 -7.40 17.65 -4.26
C ILE A 324 -8.71 18.08 -3.58
N ASP A 325 -9.73 18.36 -4.37
CA ASP A 325 -11.07 18.72 -3.91
C ASP A 325 -11.84 17.43 -3.54
N THR A 326 -11.85 17.08 -2.26
CA THR A 326 -12.51 15.87 -1.76
C THR A 326 -14.04 15.91 -1.84
N SER A 327 -14.64 17.06 -2.21
CA SER A 327 -16.08 17.16 -2.44
C SER A 327 -16.52 16.58 -3.80
N VAL A 328 -15.57 16.28 -4.68
CA VAL A 328 -15.81 15.63 -5.98
C VAL A 328 -14.94 14.38 -6.12
N PRO A 329 -15.37 13.36 -6.92
CA PRO A 329 -14.59 12.14 -7.12
C PRO A 329 -13.15 12.42 -7.56
N MET A 330 -12.23 11.53 -7.22
CA MET A 330 -10.82 11.69 -7.60
C MET A 330 -10.60 11.73 -9.12
N SER A 331 -11.45 11.04 -9.88
CA SER A 331 -11.49 11.03 -11.35
C SER A 331 -12.16 12.27 -11.97
N HIS A 332 -12.72 13.17 -11.16
CA HIS A 332 -13.35 14.39 -11.66
C HIS A 332 -12.29 15.28 -12.36
N PRO A 333 -12.60 15.99 -13.47
CA PRO A 333 -11.62 16.80 -14.21
C PRO A 333 -10.83 17.82 -13.36
N LYS A 334 -11.42 18.31 -12.27
CA LYS A 334 -10.74 19.19 -11.28
C LYS A 334 -9.56 18.49 -10.59
N ASN A 335 -9.71 17.22 -10.26
CA ASN A 335 -8.72 16.44 -9.49
C ASN A 335 -7.80 15.63 -10.40
N GLU A 336 -8.32 15.13 -11.52
CA GLU A 336 -7.62 14.22 -12.44
C GLU A 336 -6.22 14.71 -12.84
N ALA A 337 -6.07 16.00 -13.16
CA ALA A 337 -4.78 16.58 -13.53
C ALA A 337 -3.82 16.71 -12.33
N ILE A 338 -4.32 17.03 -11.14
CA ILE A 338 -3.53 17.12 -9.91
C ILE A 338 -3.05 15.73 -9.49
N PHE A 339 -3.99 14.79 -9.38
CA PHE A 339 -3.73 13.38 -9.07
C PHE A 339 -2.67 12.78 -10.01
N THR A 340 -2.84 12.99 -11.32
CA THR A 340 -1.89 12.48 -12.32
C THR A 340 -0.50 13.09 -12.15
N ARG A 341 -0.38 14.40 -11.88
CA ARG A 341 0.94 15.02 -11.64
C ARG A 341 1.60 14.51 -10.35
N VAL A 342 0.82 14.31 -9.28
CA VAL A 342 1.28 13.76 -8.01
C VAL A 342 1.83 12.34 -8.20
N CYS A 343 1.09 11.48 -8.89
CA CYS A 343 1.51 10.11 -9.14
C CYS A 343 2.65 10.02 -10.16
N ASP A 344 2.63 10.86 -11.22
CA ASP A 344 3.71 10.90 -12.21
C ASP A 344 5.04 11.27 -11.59
N TYR A 345 5.07 12.22 -10.67
CA TYR A 345 6.33 12.60 -10.04
C TYR A 345 6.93 11.45 -9.24
N GLN A 346 6.08 10.73 -8.50
CA GLN A 346 6.50 9.74 -7.53
C GLN A 346 6.77 8.36 -8.15
N ILE A 347 6.01 8.00 -9.19
CA ILE A 347 6.15 6.71 -9.87
C ILE A 347 6.90 6.87 -11.19
N SER A 348 6.33 7.58 -12.18
CA SER A 348 7.00 7.77 -13.47
C SER A 348 8.36 8.49 -13.31
N GLY A 349 8.42 9.47 -12.42
CA GLY A 349 9.62 10.23 -12.10
C GLY A 349 10.67 9.36 -11.43
N LEU A 350 10.32 8.48 -10.49
CA LEU A 350 11.31 7.62 -9.86
C LEU A 350 11.75 6.47 -10.77
N TYR A 351 10.79 5.70 -11.28
CA TYR A 351 11.08 4.43 -11.96
C TYR A 351 11.31 4.62 -13.45
N GLY A 352 10.58 5.52 -14.11
CA GLY A 352 10.57 5.64 -15.57
C GLY A 352 10.49 4.26 -16.23
N THR A 353 11.55 3.89 -16.95
CA THR A 353 11.70 2.60 -17.65
C THR A 353 12.85 1.74 -17.09
N THR A 354 13.34 2.08 -15.90
CA THR A 354 14.41 1.38 -15.17
C THR A 354 14.04 -0.09 -14.94
N LEU A 355 12.77 -0.37 -14.60
CA LEU A 355 12.27 -1.71 -14.29
C LEU A 355 11.79 -2.49 -15.53
N ARG A 356 11.96 -1.97 -16.76
CA ARG A 356 11.35 -2.54 -17.98
C ARG A 356 11.64 -4.03 -18.22
N SER A 357 12.81 -4.49 -17.79
CA SER A 357 13.30 -5.87 -18.00
C SER A 357 13.30 -6.72 -16.73
N THR A 358 12.82 -6.19 -15.60
CA THR A 358 12.81 -6.89 -14.32
C THR A 358 11.40 -6.86 -13.74
N PRO A 359 10.73 -8.02 -13.61
CA PRO A 359 9.44 -8.13 -12.94
C PRO A 359 9.45 -7.45 -11.57
N ALA A 360 8.42 -6.67 -11.26
CA ALA A 360 8.33 -5.91 -10.04
C ALA A 360 6.95 -6.07 -9.39
N TYR A 361 6.96 -6.30 -8.08
CA TYR A 361 5.79 -6.50 -7.25
C TYR A 361 5.64 -5.30 -6.32
N PHE A 362 4.60 -4.50 -6.56
CA PHE A 362 4.28 -3.31 -5.79
C PHE A 362 3.19 -3.66 -4.79
N LEU A 363 3.49 -3.46 -3.51
CA LEU A 363 2.54 -3.61 -2.41
C LEU A 363 2.16 -2.23 -1.89
N THR A 364 0.91 -2.03 -1.50
CA THR A 364 0.44 -0.75 -0.93
C THR A 364 0.53 -0.73 0.59
N ASP A 365 0.70 0.48 1.15
CA ASP A 365 0.59 0.76 2.58
C ASP A 365 -0.31 1.98 2.84
N ASP A 366 -0.20 2.63 4.01
CA ASP A 366 -1.13 3.67 4.46
C ASP A 366 -1.09 4.87 3.53
N HIS A 367 0.10 5.39 3.23
CA HIS A 367 0.23 6.57 2.38
C HIS A 367 -0.28 6.37 0.94
N ASP A 368 -0.31 5.13 0.44
CA ASP A 368 -0.89 4.80 -0.87
C ASP A 368 -2.42 4.96 -0.90
N THR A 369 -3.05 4.99 0.28
CA THR A 369 -4.46 5.37 0.47
C THR A 369 -4.64 6.88 0.70
N PHE A 370 -3.60 7.68 0.46
CA PHE A 370 -3.59 9.15 0.58
C PHE A 370 -3.80 9.65 2.02
N GLU A 371 -3.42 8.84 3.03
CA GLU A 371 -3.41 9.20 4.44
C GLU A 371 -2.27 8.51 5.18
N ASN A 372 -1.79 9.09 6.28
CA ASN A 372 -0.89 8.41 7.21
C ASN A 372 -1.69 7.83 8.38
N ASP A 373 -1.14 6.83 9.08
CA ASP A 373 -1.72 6.25 10.30
C ASP A 373 -1.88 7.29 11.44
N GLU A 374 -3.06 7.93 11.55
CA GLU A 374 -3.35 8.97 12.54
C GLU A 374 -4.68 8.75 13.27
N PHE A 375 -4.64 9.07 14.57
CA PHE A 375 -5.80 9.06 15.44
C PHE A 375 -5.66 10.10 16.54
N ASP A 376 -6.62 11.04 16.59
CA ASP A 376 -6.84 11.97 17.68
C ASP A 376 -8.32 12.41 17.73
N ASP A 377 -8.62 13.43 18.54
CA ASP A 377 -9.99 13.95 18.71
C ASP A 377 -10.58 14.59 17.42
N LYS A 378 -9.79 14.75 16.35
CA LYS A 378 -10.16 15.42 15.10
C LYS A 378 -10.05 14.53 13.87
N VAL A 379 -9.14 13.57 13.85
CA VAL A 379 -8.86 12.71 12.69
C VAL A 379 -8.71 11.26 13.15
N ALA A 380 -9.30 10.33 12.37
CA ALA A 380 -9.03 8.90 12.44
C ALA A 380 -8.93 8.39 11.00
N THR A 381 -7.75 7.94 10.57
CA THR A 381 -7.49 7.53 9.18
C THR A 381 -7.53 6.02 8.96
N LEU A 382 -7.63 5.26 10.05
CA LEU A 382 -7.78 3.81 10.03
C LEU A 382 -9.14 3.42 10.63
N PRO A 383 -9.99 2.63 9.94
CA PRO A 383 -9.78 2.13 8.57
C PRO A 383 -9.76 3.25 7.51
N PRO A 384 -9.10 3.04 6.35
CA PRO A 384 -9.06 4.04 5.29
C PRO A 384 -10.45 4.45 4.78
N GLU A 385 -10.64 5.75 4.56
CA GLU A 385 -11.87 6.29 3.96
C GLU A 385 -12.03 5.84 2.50
N PRO A 386 -13.27 5.66 2.00
CA PRO A 386 -13.52 5.23 0.62
C PRO A 386 -12.82 6.09 -0.43
N TYR A 387 -12.67 7.39 -0.17
CA TYR A 387 -12.00 8.32 -1.08
C TYR A 387 -10.52 7.95 -1.30
N GLY A 388 -9.81 7.61 -0.22
CA GLY A 388 -8.42 7.17 -0.27
C GLY A 388 -8.24 5.84 -0.98
N LEU A 389 -9.17 4.90 -0.75
CA LEU A 389 -9.21 3.61 -1.44
C LEU A 389 -9.37 3.75 -2.95
N VAL A 390 -10.23 4.67 -3.41
CA VAL A 390 -10.36 4.98 -4.84
C VAL A 390 -9.03 5.52 -5.41
N GLY A 391 -8.30 6.33 -4.64
CA GLY A 391 -6.99 6.81 -5.04
C GLY A 391 -5.95 5.70 -5.19
N ALA A 392 -5.88 4.78 -4.24
CA ALA A 392 -5.00 3.61 -4.32
C ALA A 392 -5.33 2.76 -5.57
N GLU A 393 -6.61 2.51 -5.82
CA GLU A 393 -7.07 1.74 -6.99
C GLU A 393 -6.74 2.42 -8.32
N LEU A 394 -6.95 3.74 -8.43
CA LEU A 394 -6.61 4.50 -9.62
C LEU A 394 -5.09 4.52 -9.87
N THR A 395 -4.29 4.64 -8.81
CA THR A 395 -2.83 4.58 -8.88
C THR A 395 -2.38 3.23 -9.43
N GLN A 396 -2.79 2.13 -8.80
CA GLN A 396 -2.43 0.78 -9.26
C GLN A 396 -2.93 0.52 -10.70
N ARG A 397 -4.18 0.88 -11.01
CA ARG A 397 -4.76 0.68 -12.33
C ARG A 397 -3.89 1.27 -13.44
N ARG A 398 -3.23 2.40 -13.18
CA ARG A 398 -2.44 3.17 -14.16
C ARG A 398 -0.96 2.84 -14.16
N TYR A 399 -0.36 2.57 -13.00
CA TYR A 399 1.09 2.68 -12.85
C TYR A 399 1.84 1.37 -12.61
N TYR A 400 1.27 0.42 -11.86
CA TYR A 400 1.96 -0.82 -11.54
C TYR A 400 1.05 -2.05 -11.63
N PRO A 401 1.59 -3.21 -12.03
CA PRO A 401 0.78 -4.40 -12.25
C PRO A 401 0.09 -4.89 -10.97
N GLU A 402 -1.12 -5.41 -11.15
CA GLU A 402 -1.79 -6.22 -10.14
C GLU A 402 -1.07 -7.58 -9.97
N PHE A 403 -1.25 -8.23 -8.81
CA PHE A 403 -0.64 -9.53 -8.55
C PHE A 403 -1.20 -10.59 -9.48
N LEU A 404 -0.30 -11.30 -10.17
CA LEU A 404 -0.66 -12.36 -11.10
C LEU A 404 -1.28 -13.57 -10.40
N PRO A 405 -1.99 -14.43 -11.13
CA PRO A 405 -2.59 -15.64 -10.58
C PRO A 405 -1.53 -16.63 -10.11
N ASP A 406 -1.86 -17.36 -9.06
CA ASP A 406 -1.07 -18.46 -8.55
C ASP A 406 -2.02 -19.53 -8.00
N ALA A 407 -1.72 -20.80 -8.22
CA ALA A 407 -2.58 -21.91 -7.79
C ALA A 407 -2.79 -21.94 -6.27
N ASN A 408 -1.83 -21.41 -5.51
CA ASN A 408 -1.85 -21.33 -4.06
C ASN A 408 -2.56 -20.08 -3.53
N ARG A 409 -2.98 -19.15 -4.40
CA ARG A 409 -3.72 -17.94 -4.04
C ARG A 409 -5.15 -18.01 -4.56
N PRO A 410 -6.16 -18.15 -3.68
CA PRO A 410 -7.54 -18.14 -4.11
C PRO A 410 -7.90 -16.84 -4.84
N VAL A 411 -8.71 -16.94 -5.89
CA VAL A 411 -9.17 -15.79 -6.69
C VAL A 411 -10.13 -14.87 -5.90
N TRP A 412 -10.77 -15.39 -4.85
CA TRP A 412 -11.86 -14.75 -4.12
C TRP A 412 -11.50 -14.02 -2.80
N LEU A 413 -10.28 -14.08 -2.25
CA LEU A 413 -9.26 -13.16 -2.74
C LEU A 413 -9.80 -11.71 -2.86
N PRO A 414 -10.19 -10.96 -1.81
CA PRO A 414 -10.52 -9.53 -1.87
C PRO A 414 -9.50 -8.76 -2.69
N GLY A 415 -9.96 -7.73 -3.37
CA GLY A 415 -9.12 -7.07 -4.36
C GLY A 415 -8.85 -7.93 -5.60
N GLY A 416 -9.31 -9.18 -5.66
CA GLY A 416 -9.38 -10.01 -6.84
C GLY A 416 -10.71 -9.87 -7.58
N ASP A 417 -10.71 -10.29 -8.85
CA ASP A 417 -11.86 -10.31 -9.77
C ASP A 417 -12.69 -9.02 -9.82
N LYS A 418 -12.04 -7.87 -9.58
CA LYS A 418 -12.68 -6.55 -9.70
C LYS A 418 -12.92 -6.20 -11.17
N ALA A 419 -14.04 -5.54 -11.43
CA ALA A 419 -14.37 -5.07 -12.78
C ALA A 419 -13.27 -4.16 -13.33
N GLY A 420 -12.83 -4.41 -14.57
CA GLY A 420 -11.76 -3.65 -15.24
C GLY A 420 -10.34 -4.04 -14.86
N MET A 421 -10.14 -4.97 -13.91
CA MET A 421 -8.84 -5.62 -13.67
C MET A 421 -8.66 -6.83 -14.61
N PRO A 422 -7.41 -7.24 -14.90
CA PRO A 422 -7.17 -8.47 -15.62
C PRO A 422 -7.71 -9.69 -14.84
N THR A 423 -8.24 -10.68 -15.56
CA THR A 423 -8.79 -11.91 -14.94
C THR A 423 -7.81 -12.58 -13.98
N ASP A 424 -8.33 -13.09 -12.87
CA ASP A 424 -7.63 -13.87 -11.84
C ASP A 424 -6.49 -13.11 -11.11
N THR A 425 -6.36 -11.80 -11.34
CA THR A 425 -5.38 -10.94 -10.64
C THR A 425 -5.91 -10.44 -9.31
N ASN A 426 -5.01 -9.91 -8.47
CA ASN A 426 -5.40 -9.33 -7.18
C ASN A 426 -4.65 -8.03 -6.90
N SER A 427 -5.35 -7.06 -6.31
CA SER A 427 -4.84 -5.71 -6.06
C SER A 427 -4.18 -5.51 -4.71
N ALA A 428 -4.27 -6.46 -3.78
CA ALA A 428 -3.86 -6.28 -2.37
C ALA A 428 -3.12 -7.48 -1.77
N PHE A 429 -3.36 -8.70 -2.28
CA PHE A 429 -2.77 -9.93 -1.78
C PHE A 429 -2.13 -10.69 -2.93
N GLY A 430 -0.83 -10.95 -2.83
CA GLY A 430 0.00 -11.47 -3.91
C GLY A 430 0.86 -12.65 -3.49
N THR A 431 1.38 -13.32 -4.51
CA THR A 431 2.36 -14.39 -4.36
C THR A 431 3.48 -14.18 -5.37
N LEU A 432 4.72 -14.32 -4.90
CA LEU A 432 5.89 -14.46 -5.76
C LEU A 432 6.32 -15.92 -5.66
N ARG A 433 6.06 -16.71 -6.71
CA ARG A 433 6.44 -18.11 -6.83
C ARG A 433 7.57 -18.25 -7.86
N TYR A 434 8.70 -18.79 -7.43
CA TYR A 434 9.87 -19.01 -8.28
C TYR A 434 10.28 -20.49 -8.25
N GLY A 435 9.56 -21.29 -9.04
CA GLY A 435 9.63 -22.75 -8.96
C GLY A 435 9.37 -23.30 -7.56
N ALA A 436 10.05 -24.38 -7.21
CA ALA A 436 10.05 -24.97 -5.88
C ALA A 436 11.07 -24.33 -4.93
N LEU A 437 11.81 -23.30 -5.38
CA LEU A 437 12.85 -22.64 -4.56
C LEU A 437 12.23 -21.70 -3.54
N LEU A 438 11.36 -20.77 -3.99
CA LEU A 438 10.79 -19.75 -3.13
C LEU A 438 9.30 -19.55 -3.42
N GLU A 439 8.53 -19.41 -2.34
CA GLU A 439 7.24 -18.72 -2.35
C GLU A 439 7.26 -17.58 -1.32
N ALA A 440 6.91 -16.37 -1.75
CA ALA A 440 6.67 -15.24 -0.85
C ALA A 440 5.22 -14.79 -0.93
N VAL A 441 4.59 -14.56 0.23
CA VAL A 441 3.22 -14.02 0.32
C VAL A 441 3.29 -12.52 0.62
N LEU A 442 2.71 -11.71 -0.27
CA LEU A 442 2.71 -10.25 -0.18
C LEU A 442 1.33 -9.76 0.23
N TYR A 443 1.22 -8.89 1.24
CA TYR A 443 -0.10 -8.49 1.73
C TYR A 443 -0.16 -7.09 2.36
N ASP A 444 -1.12 -6.32 1.85
CA ASP A 444 -1.48 -4.99 2.32
C ASP A 444 -2.12 -5.11 3.71
N CYS A 445 -1.62 -4.33 4.67
CA CYS A 445 -2.07 -4.34 6.06
C CYS A 445 -3.00 -3.17 6.44
N ARG A 446 -3.45 -2.36 5.48
CA ARG A 446 -4.23 -1.13 5.72
C ARG A 446 -5.59 -1.17 5.08
N ARG A 447 -5.66 -1.57 3.83
CA ARG A 447 -6.84 -1.45 2.97
C ARG A 447 -8.09 -2.14 3.53
N PHE A 448 -7.90 -3.21 4.29
CA PHE A 448 -8.98 -4.04 4.85
C PHE A 448 -8.93 -4.14 6.36
N LEU A 449 -8.13 -3.30 7.01
CA LEU A 449 -8.08 -3.22 8.45
C LEU A 449 -9.45 -2.80 9.00
N ASP A 450 -9.82 -3.27 10.19
CA ASP A 450 -11.02 -2.81 10.89
C ASP A 450 -10.80 -2.51 12.38
N ASN A 451 -11.75 -1.78 12.98
CA ASN A 451 -11.72 -1.30 14.37
C ASN A 451 -12.79 -1.99 15.22
N LYS A 452 -12.73 -3.32 15.35
CA LYS A 452 -13.72 -4.12 16.11
C LYS A 452 -13.23 -4.55 17.50
N GLY A 453 -12.39 -3.75 18.16
CA GLY A 453 -11.85 -4.01 19.50
C GLY A 453 -11.05 -5.31 19.56
N ILE A 454 -11.48 -6.22 20.43
CA ILE A 454 -10.88 -7.56 20.56
C ILE A 454 -11.07 -8.44 19.32
N HIS A 455 -12.03 -8.10 18.46
CA HIS A 455 -12.31 -8.80 17.19
C HIS A 455 -11.74 -8.07 15.98
N ALA A 456 -11.02 -6.97 16.20
CA ALA A 456 -10.39 -6.19 15.15
C ALA A 456 -9.38 -7.02 14.37
N ARG A 457 -9.19 -6.69 13.09
CA ARG A 457 -8.25 -7.38 12.21
C ARG A 457 -7.51 -6.38 11.34
N VAL A 458 -6.25 -6.68 11.07
CA VAL A 458 -5.42 -5.97 10.10
C VAL A 458 -5.68 -6.53 8.70
N VAL A 459 -5.78 -7.85 8.58
CA VAL A 459 -6.22 -8.53 7.35
C VAL A 459 -7.50 -9.32 7.60
N PRO A 460 -8.42 -9.44 6.63
CA PRO A 460 -9.65 -10.21 6.81
C PRO A 460 -9.39 -11.68 7.19
N GLN A 461 -10.34 -12.30 7.91
CA GLN A 461 -10.19 -13.68 8.43
C GLN A 461 -9.76 -14.67 7.36
N TRP A 462 -10.35 -14.61 6.16
CA TRP A 462 -10.03 -15.56 5.10
C TRP A 462 -8.68 -15.26 4.40
N VAL A 463 -8.10 -14.05 4.53
CA VAL A 463 -6.67 -13.81 4.20
C VAL A 463 -5.81 -14.50 5.24
N GLU A 464 -6.13 -14.30 6.53
CA GLU A 464 -5.39 -14.91 7.63
C GLU A 464 -5.38 -16.44 7.50
N ASP A 465 -6.53 -17.05 7.19
CA ASP A 465 -6.65 -18.49 6.96
C ASP A 465 -5.76 -18.95 5.79
N TRP A 466 -5.75 -18.19 4.69
CA TRP A 466 -4.87 -18.44 3.55
C TRP A 466 -3.38 -18.34 3.91
N LEU A 467 -2.98 -17.26 4.60
CA LEU A 467 -1.59 -17.05 5.04
C LEU A 467 -1.13 -18.17 5.99
N VAL A 468 -1.99 -18.60 6.92
CA VAL A 468 -1.68 -19.71 7.83
C VAL A 468 -1.59 -21.03 7.06
N ALA A 469 -2.49 -21.30 6.13
CA ALA A 469 -2.47 -22.51 5.31
C ALA A 469 -1.19 -22.59 4.45
N ARG A 470 -0.81 -21.49 3.79
CA ARG A 470 0.41 -21.43 2.97
C ARG A 470 1.70 -21.52 3.78
N THR A 471 1.73 -20.86 4.94
CA THR A 471 2.81 -21.04 5.90
C THR A 471 2.99 -22.52 6.26
N ARG A 472 1.92 -23.26 6.50
CA ARG A 472 1.98 -24.69 6.92
C ARG A 472 2.29 -25.69 5.81
N ALA A 473 2.15 -25.33 4.54
CA ALA A 473 2.24 -26.29 3.44
C ALA A 473 3.65 -26.84 3.17
N GLU A 474 4.69 -26.05 3.43
CA GLU A 474 6.11 -26.45 3.29
C GLU A 474 6.49 -27.13 1.97
N ASP A 475 5.87 -26.69 0.86
CA ASP A 475 6.06 -27.22 -0.51
C ASP A 475 7.12 -26.48 -1.35
N THR A 476 8.00 -25.71 -0.69
CA THR A 476 9.15 -25.00 -1.28
C THR A 476 10.39 -25.14 -0.41
N ALA A 477 11.57 -24.87 -0.96
CA ALA A 477 12.80 -24.79 -0.16
C ALA A 477 12.77 -23.62 0.83
N HIS A 478 12.21 -22.47 0.41
CA HIS A 478 12.11 -21.25 1.23
C HIS A 478 10.72 -20.63 1.15
N PHE A 479 10.34 -19.94 2.22
CA PHE A 479 9.10 -19.20 2.32
C PHE A 479 9.24 -17.99 3.22
N PHE A 480 8.69 -16.85 2.82
CA PHE A 480 8.64 -15.67 3.69
C PHE A 480 7.39 -14.83 3.49
N HIS A 481 7.02 -14.13 4.57
CA HIS A 481 5.94 -13.13 4.54
C HIS A 481 6.49 -11.78 4.13
N VAL A 482 5.70 -11.02 3.37
CA VAL A 482 5.97 -9.63 2.98
C VAL A 482 4.79 -8.74 3.35
N PRO A 483 4.62 -8.40 4.64
CA PRO A 483 3.63 -7.43 5.08
C PRO A 483 4.08 -6.00 4.76
N SER A 484 3.12 -5.10 4.52
CA SER A 484 3.39 -3.66 4.56
C SER A 484 3.74 -3.20 5.98
N LEU A 485 2.99 -3.69 6.99
CA LEU A 485 3.20 -3.37 8.41
C LEU A 485 4.26 -4.27 9.11
N PRO A 486 5.31 -3.71 9.76
CA PRO A 486 6.35 -4.48 10.45
C PRO A 486 5.90 -5.24 11.69
N PHE A 487 6.25 -6.53 11.80
CA PHE A 487 5.81 -7.48 12.84
C PHE A 487 6.59 -7.43 14.16
N ALA A 488 7.82 -6.93 14.16
CA ALA A 488 8.71 -7.03 15.35
C ALA A 488 9.08 -5.70 15.98
N TYR A 489 8.71 -4.59 15.34
CA TYR A 489 9.21 -3.26 15.68
C TYR A 489 8.04 -2.34 16.06
N SER A 490 8.34 -1.25 16.75
CA SER A 490 7.40 -0.17 17.02
C SER A 490 8.10 1.18 17.04
N SER A 491 7.36 2.22 16.63
CA SER A 491 7.69 3.63 16.84
C SER A 491 6.58 4.36 17.62
N GLY A 492 5.71 3.61 18.29
CA GLY A 492 4.57 4.13 19.05
C GLY A 492 3.40 4.62 18.20
N LYS A 493 3.39 4.35 16.89
CA LYS A 493 2.34 4.82 15.96
C LYS A 493 1.05 4.00 16.09
N LEU A 494 -0.09 4.58 15.76
CA LEU A 494 -1.40 3.92 15.91
C LEU A 494 -1.44 2.53 15.28
N GLY A 495 -1.10 2.45 13.99
CA GLY A 495 -1.26 1.25 13.15
C GLY A 495 -0.31 0.09 13.48
N ASP A 496 0.41 0.11 14.59
CA ASP A 496 1.31 -0.96 15.03
C ASP A 496 0.55 -2.20 15.54
N TRP A 497 1.16 -3.38 15.38
CA TRP A 497 0.68 -4.62 16.00
C TRP A 497 0.71 -4.59 17.54
N TYR A 498 1.46 -3.67 18.13
CA TYR A 498 1.71 -3.59 19.57
C TYR A 498 1.10 -2.32 20.18
N PRO A 499 0.66 -2.39 21.45
CA PRO A 499 0.07 -1.26 22.15
C PRO A 499 1.12 -0.24 22.63
N ASP A 500 2.38 -0.39 22.21
CA ASP A 500 3.48 0.50 22.58
C ASP A 500 3.14 1.95 22.25
N LEU A 501 3.31 2.83 23.22
CA LEU A 501 2.98 4.25 23.14
C LEU A 501 4.19 5.08 23.52
N LEU A 502 4.44 6.18 22.82
CA LEU A 502 5.47 7.14 23.24
C LEU A 502 5.01 7.94 24.46
N ASP A 503 5.68 7.78 25.59
CA ASP A 503 5.59 8.73 26.70
C ASP A 503 6.41 9.98 26.38
N ARG A 504 5.73 11.08 26.09
CA ARG A 504 6.35 12.36 25.73
C ARG A 504 7.18 12.98 26.84
N LYS A 505 6.99 12.59 28.11
CA LYS A 505 7.77 13.11 29.23
C LYS A 505 9.14 12.45 29.31
N THR A 506 9.20 11.15 29.03
CA THR A 506 10.43 10.36 29.14
C THR A 506 11.13 10.16 27.80
N GLY A 507 10.42 10.35 26.67
CA GLY A 507 10.92 10.09 25.33
C GLY A 507 11.10 8.60 25.05
N ARG A 508 10.37 7.72 25.75
CA ARG A 508 10.48 6.26 25.64
C ARG A 508 9.14 5.63 25.32
N LEU A 509 9.17 4.46 24.69
CA LEU A 509 7.97 3.64 24.57
C LEU A 509 7.57 3.10 25.94
N VAL A 510 6.27 3.05 26.19
CA VAL A 510 5.64 2.45 27.35
C VAL A 510 4.50 1.53 26.91
N ALA A 511 4.18 0.52 27.72
CA ALA A 511 3.10 -0.43 27.47
C ALA A 511 2.06 -0.49 28.60
N ASN A 512 2.24 0.31 29.66
CA ASN A 512 1.33 0.37 30.81
C ASN A 512 0.20 1.40 30.66
N GLU A 513 0.21 2.19 29.59
CA GLU A 513 -0.82 3.17 29.28
C GLU A 513 -1.68 2.71 28.08
N PRO A 514 -3.00 2.88 28.12
CA PRO A 514 -3.84 2.58 26.97
C PRO A 514 -3.49 3.47 25.77
N LYS A 515 -3.16 2.85 24.65
CA LYS A 515 -2.98 3.52 23.36
C LYS A 515 -4.34 3.77 22.72
N ALA A 516 -4.78 5.02 22.72
CA ALA A 516 -6.07 5.40 22.14
C ALA A 516 -6.15 5.00 20.66
N GLY A 517 -7.31 4.48 20.24
CA GLY A 517 -7.55 4.01 18.87
C GLY A 517 -6.96 2.64 18.53
N TRP A 518 -5.97 2.15 19.29
CA TRP A 518 -5.37 0.84 19.05
C TRP A 518 -6.30 -0.31 19.43
N GLN A 519 -6.25 -1.40 18.66
CA GLN A 519 -7.17 -2.53 18.83
C GLN A 519 -6.41 -3.81 19.20
N SER A 520 -6.80 -4.44 20.31
CA SER A 520 -6.17 -5.69 20.77
C SER A 520 -6.39 -6.88 19.84
N GLY A 521 -7.42 -6.84 18.99
CA GLY A 521 -7.64 -7.82 17.93
C GLY A 521 -6.50 -7.85 16.90
N TRP A 522 -5.86 -6.71 16.61
CA TRP A 522 -4.70 -6.64 15.72
C TRP A 522 -3.55 -7.49 16.29
N HIS A 523 -3.22 -7.29 17.56
CA HIS A 523 -2.20 -8.09 18.24
C HIS A 523 -2.57 -9.58 18.28
N ALA A 524 -3.83 -9.91 18.55
CA ALA A 524 -4.28 -11.30 18.56
C ALA A 524 -4.09 -11.98 17.18
N GLN A 525 -4.34 -11.25 16.09
CA GLN A 525 -4.08 -11.74 14.73
C GLN A 525 -2.57 -11.90 14.46
N HIS A 526 -1.76 -10.91 14.85
CA HIS A 526 -0.31 -11.03 14.82
C HIS A 526 0.20 -12.32 15.48
N GLN A 527 -0.27 -12.61 16.70
CA GLN A 527 0.14 -13.81 17.44
C GLN A 527 -0.16 -15.10 16.68
N ARG A 528 -1.30 -15.19 15.98
CA ARG A 528 -1.66 -16.40 15.21
C ARG A 528 -0.80 -16.58 13.97
N LEU A 529 -0.47 -15.48 13.28
CA LEU A 529 0.44 -15.51 12.12
C LEU A 529 1.87 -15.88 12.53
N VAL A 530 2.40 -15.26 13.59
CA VAL A 530 3.75 -15.55 14.10
C VAL A 530 3.84 -16.97 14.67
N ALA A 531 2.81 -17.45 15.35
CA ALA A 531 2.76 -18.84 15.81
C ALA A 531 2.82 -19.84 14.64
N ALA A 532 2.14 -19.56 13.53
CA ALA A 532 2.22 -20.41 12.33
C ALA A 532 3.62 -20.41 11.72
N LEU A 533 4.28 -19.25 11.65
CA LEU A 533 5.66 -19.12 11.19
C LEU A 533 6.64 -19.88 12.10
N ALA A 534 6.53 -19.72 13.42
CA ALA A 534 7.42 -20.41 14.37
C ALA A 534 7.26 -21.94 14.40
N GLN A 535 6.25 -22.49 13.72
CA GLN A 535 5.99 -23.93 13.60
C GLN A 535 6.57 -24.56 12.33
N GLN A 536 7.32 -23.82 11.50
CA GLN A 536 8.00 -24.40 10.35
C GLN A 536 8.92 -25.55 10.78
N LYS A 537 8.98 -26.61 9.97
CA LYS A 537 9.79 -27.81 10.24
C LYS A 537 10.99 -27.96 9.32
N GLN A 538 10.85 -27.55 8.06
CA GLN A 538 11.85 -27.69 7.00
C GLN A 538 12.46 -26.35 6.57
N ARG A 539 11.71 -25.26 6.76
CA ARG A 539 12.10 -23.91 6.31
C ARG A 539 12.36 -23.00 7.50
N ALA A 540 13.27 -22.05 7.36
CA ALA A 540 13.38 -20.99 8.36
C ALA A 540 12.14 -20.10 8.32
N ALA A 541 11.71 -19.60 9.48
CA ALA A 541 10.62 -18.65 9.58
C ALA A 541 11.12 -17.23 9.29
N VAL A 542 10.63 -16.59 8.22
CA VAL A 542 11.16 -15.30 7.75
C VAL A 542 10.04 -14.30 7.41
N ILE A 543 10.25 -13.04 7.80
CA ILE A 543 9.43 -11.89 7.47
C ILE A 543 10.32 -10.78 6.85
N VAL A 544 9.92 -10.25 5.70
CA VAL A 544 10.58 -9.15 4.98
C VAL A 544 9.61 -7.97 4.91
N GLN A 545 9.89 -6.85 5.55
CA GLN A 545 8.87 -5.81 5.85
C GLN A 545 9.35 -4.36 5.59
N GLY A 546 8.39 -3.42 5.53
CA GLY A 546 8.58 -2.01 5.12
C GLY A 546 8.23 -0.95 6.19
N ASP A 547 7.57 0.14 5.79
CA ASP A 547 6.95 1.22 6.60
C ASP A 547 7.90 2.12 7.43
N PHE A 548 8.70 1.56 8.32
CA PHE A 548 9.33 2.32 9.42
C PHE A 548 10.51 3.23 9.07
N HIS A 549 10.75 3.49 7.78
CA HIS A 549 11.85 4.34 7.30
C HIS A 549 13.22 3.93 7.88
N ALA A 550 13.42 2.63 8.05
CA ALA A 550 14.62 2.09 8.69
C ALA A 550 15.08 0.80 8.00
N SER A 551 16.35 0.47 8.21
CA SER A 551 16.92 -0.85 7.93
C SER A 551 17.20 -1.57 9.25
N ALA A 552 16.88 -2.86 9.32
CA ALA A 552 17.18 -3.71 10.47
C ALA A 552 17.17 -5.17 10.07
N ALA A 553 17.84 -6.00 10.86
CA ALA A 553 17.77 -7.44 10.73
C ALA A 553 17.97 -8.12 12.09
N GLY A 554 17.31 -9.24 12.30
CA GLY A 554 17.55 -10.11 13.44
C GLY A 554 16.45 -11.14 13.58
N SER A 555 16.32 -11.73 14.77
CA SER A 555 15.39 -12.82 15.02
C SER A 555 14.64 -12.65 16.33
N MET A 556 13.32 -12.77 16.25
CA MET A 556 12.41 -12.75 17.39
C MET A 556 12.26 -14.17 17.96
N SER A 557 12.47 -14.32 19.27
CA SER A 557 12.28 -15.60 19.99
C SER A 557 11.00 -15.63 20.84
N ARG A 558 10.38 -14.46 21.06
CA ARG A 558 9.11 -14.30 21.80
C ARG A 558 8.38 -13.06 21.31
N SER A 559 7.04 -13.11 21.24
CA SER A 559 6.17 -11.94 21.06
C SER A 559 5.06 -11.96 22.10
N GLY A 560 4.97 -10.95 22.98
CA GLY A 560 4.03 -10.98 24.09
C GLY A 560 4.25 -12.22 24.96
N ASP A 561 3.16 -12.95 25.22
CA ASP A 561 3.18 -14.21 25.98
C ASP A 561 3.56 -15.43 25.13
N LEU A 562 3.71 -15.27 23.81
CA LEU A 562 4.04 -16.36 22.90
C LEU A 562 5.54 -16.59 22.84
N ALA A 563 6.01 -17.65 23.50
CA ALA A 563 7.35 -18.21 23.28
C ALA A 563 7.36 -18.98 21.95
N LEU A 564 8.33 -18.69 21.09
CA LEU A 564 8.39 -19.26 19.74
C LEU A 564 9.21 -20.55 19.74
N ALA A 565 8.65 -21.61 19.16
CA ALA A 565 9.32 -22.91 19.07
C ALA A 565 10.62 -22.83 18.26
N GLN A 566 10.69 -21.89 17.33
CA GLN A 566 11.89 -21.47 16.63
C GLN A 566 11.89 -19.96 16.42
N PRO A 567 13.06 -19.31 16.33
CA PRO A 567 13.12 -17.88 16.05
C PRO A 567 12.48 -17.52 14.70
N VAL A 568 11.76 -16.40 14.67
CA VAL A 568 11.25 -15.80 13.43
C VAL A 568 12.21 -14.68 13.02
N HIS A 569 12.90 -14.87 11.91
CA HIS A 569 13.80 -13.88 11.33
C HIS A 569 13.00 -12.73 10.73
N THR A 570 13.40 -11.49 11.02
CA THR A 570 12.74 -10.29 10.49
C THR A 570 13.77 -9.37 9.87
N VAL A 571 13.45 -8.84 8.69
CA VAL A 571 14.32 -7.92 7.93
C VAL A 571 13.50 -6.71 7.49
N MET A 572 13.91 -5.51 7.92
CA MET A 572 13.40 -4.25 7.35
C MET A 572 14.27 -3.86 6.17
N THR A 573 13.67 -3.75 4.98
CA THR A 573 14.41 -3.74 3.70
C THR A 573 15.16 -2.45 3.40
N GLY A 574 14.93 -1.39 4.18
CA GLY A 574 15.42 -0.04 3.90
C GLY A 574 14.44 0.79 3.07
N THR A 575 14.52 2.11 3.24
CA THR A 575 13.67 3.11 2.58
C THR A 575 14.39 3.80 1.43
N LEU A 576 13.75 4.03 0.29
CA LEU A 576 14.39 4.78 -0.80
C LEU A 576 14.22 6.30 -0.65
N GLY A 577 13.12 6.78 -0.06
CA GLY A 577 12.62 8.14 -0.25
C GLY A 577 12.57 9.04 0.99
N THR A 578 13.02 8.59 2.15
CA THR A 578 12.85 9.32 3.41
C THR A 578 13.86 10.48 3.56
N GLY A 579 13.34 11.70 3.79
CA GLY A 579 14.16 12.87 4.11
C GLY A 579 14.42 13.00 5.62
N ASP A 580 15.34 13.91 5.99
CA ASP A 580 15.75 14.10 7.39
C ASP A 580 14.61 14.38 8.37
N LEU A 581 13.55 15.04 7.92
CA LEU A 581 12.39 15.40 8.74
C LEU A 581 11.33 14.31 8.78
N ALA A 582 11.39 13.31 7.90
CA ALA A 582 10.43 12.22 7.84
C ALA A 582 10.93 10.93 8.50
N PHE A 583 12.13 10.91 9.09
CA PHE A 583 12.54 9.80 9.95
C PHE A 583 11.80 9.83 11.30
N PRO A 584 11.38 8.67 11.85
CA PRO A 584 10.67 8.58 13.12
C PRO A 584 11.27 9.44 14.24
N SER A 585 12.60 9.43 14.39
CA SER A 585 13.30 10.25 15.39
C SER A 585 13.02 11.76 15.25
N ALA A 586 12.84 12.25 14.04
CA ALA A 586 12.62 13.67 13.75
C ALA A 586 11.15 14.08 13.98
N PHE A 587 10.19 13.32 13.46
CA PHE A 587 8.78 13.73 13.51
C PHE A 587 7.96 13.09 14.64
N ARG A 588 8.37 11.92 15.14
CA ARG A 588 7.76 11.26 16.30
C ARG A 588 8.60 11.43 17.57
N SER A 589 9.80 11.99 17.49
CA SER A 589 10.72 12.14 18.64
C SER A 589 11.16 10.80 19.26
N ILE A 590 11.12 9.72 18.47
CA ILE A 590 11.64 8.40 18.86
C ILE A 590 12.10 7.63 17.63
N GLU A 591 13.24 6.96 17.71
CA GLU A 591 13.68 6.00 16.69
C GLU A 591 12.79 4.75 16.74
N THR A 592 12.68 4.05 15.61
CA THR A 592 12.09 2.71 15.59
C THR A 592 12.92 1.78 16.49
N THR A 593 12.24 0.97 17.30
CA THR A 593 12.88 -0.02 18.18
C THR A 593 12.16 -1.36 18.06
N PRO A 594 12.78 -2.50 18.45
CA PRO A 594 12.01 -3.70 18.70
C PRO A 594 10.86 -3.40 19.66
N ALA A 595 9.66 -3.91 19.38
CA ALA A 595 8.50 -3.67 20.24
C ALA A 595 8.77 -4.18 21.67
N LEU A 596 8.23 -3.50 22.69
CA LEU A 596 8.58 -3.73 24.10
C LEU A 596 8.33 -5.18 24.56
N SER A 597 7.33 -5.82 23.96
CA SER A 597 6.94 -7.20 24.27
C SER A 597 7.63 -8.26 23.40
N VAL A 598 8.57 -7.85 22.54
CA VAL A 598 9.32 -8.74 21.65
C VAL A 598 10.68 -9.07 22.26
N ALA A 599 11.03 -10.35 22.35
CA ALA A 599 12.40 -10.78 22.68
C ALA A 599 13.22 -10.89 21.39
N MET A 600 13.90 -9.81 21.04
CA MET A 600 14.66 -9.67 19.80
C MET A 600 16.16 -9.93 20.01
N GLN A 601 16.75 -10.75 19.14
CA GLN A 601 18.18 -10.78 18.93
C GLN A 601 18.50 -9.98 17.66
N GLU A 602 19.06 -8.79 17.83
CA GLU A 602 19.37 -7.89 16.72
C GLU A 602 20.72 -8.26 16.08
N ALA A 603 20.72 -8.44 14.76
CA ALA A 603 21.94 -8.52 13.95
C ALA A 603 22.32 -7.14 13.40
N LEU A 604 21.32 -6.34 13.04
CA LEU A 604 21.42 -4.90 12.78
C LEU A 604 20.25 -4.23 13.50
N ARG A 605 20.58 -3.34 14.44
CA ARG A 605 19.59 -2.48 15.10
C ARG A 605 18.88 -1.59 14.08
N PRO A 606 17.61 -1.22 14.29
CA PRO A 606 16.93 -0.21 13.48
C PRO A 606 17.83 1.01 13.23
N THR A 607 18.06 1.29 11.95
CA THR A 607 18.95 2.34 11.49
C THR A 607 18.22 3.23 10.50
N GLU A 608 18.05 4.50 10.86
CA GLU A 608 17.39 5.54 10.06
C GLU A 608 18.30 6.09 8.96
N LYS A 609 18.50 5.26 7.94
CA LYS A 609 19.17 5.61 6.69
C LYS A 609 18.33 5.11 5.52
N ASN A 610 18.43 5.82 4.40
CA ASN A 610 17.89 5.33 3.14
C ASN A 610 18.70 4.13 2.64
N GLY A 611 18.12 3.28 1.83
CA GLY A 611 18.71 2.00 1.51
C GLY A 611 17.79 1.04 0.79
N PHE A 612 18.33 -0.14 0.54
CA PHE A 612 17.62 -1.28 -0.05
C PHE A 612 18.31 -2.57 0.40
N THR A 613 17.66 -3.71 0.14
CA THR A 613 18.19 -5.03 0.44
C THR A 613 18.28 -5.88 -0.81
N ILE A 614 19.41 -6.57 -1.00
CA ILE A 614 19.54 -7.66 -1.97
C ILE A 614 19.32 -8.97 -1.23
N ILE A 615 18.35 -9.77 -1.69
CA ILE A 615 18.03 -11.08 -1.15
C ILE A 615 18.46 -12.13 -2.16
N ASP A 616 19.50 -12.88 -1.85
CA ASP A 616 19.94 -14.03 -2.63
C ASP A 616 19.38 -15.31 -2.00
N VAL A 617 18.71 -16.13 -2.80
CA VAL A 617 18.09 -17.38 -2.37
C VAL A 617 18.72 -18.54 -3.13
N THR A 618 19.26 -19.52 -2.42
CA THR A 618 19.72 -20.81 -2.95
C THR A 618 18.97 -21.94 -2.22
N PRO A 619 19.01 -23.21 -2.67
CA PRO A 619 18.31 -24.29 -1.98
C PRO A 619 18.68 -24.43 -0.48
N GLU A 620 19.88 -24.00 -0.10
CA GLU A 620 20.44 -24.16 1.25
C GLU A 620 20.16 -22.98 2.17
N LYS A 621 20.04 -21.74 1.65
CA LYS A 621 19.90 -20.55 2.49
C LYS A 621 19.31 -19.35 1.76
N MET A 622 18.87 -18.38 2.56
CA MET A 622 18.62 -17.01 2.14
C MET A 622 19.71 -16.09 2.71
N THR A 623 20.23 -15.18 1.89
CA THR A 623 21.22 -14.18 2.28
C THR A 623 20.66 -12.78 2.01
N PHE A 624 20.57 -11.96 3.06
CA PHE A 624 20.07 -10.58 3.02
C PHE A 624 21.25 -9.61 3.14
N SER A 625 21.55 -8.88 2.08
CA SER A 625 22.59 -7.86 2.03
C SER A 625 21.95 -6.47 2.11
N LEU A 626 22.09 -5.78 3.24
CA LEU A 626 21.45 -4.50 3.52
C LEU A 626 22.40 -3.35 3.18
N PHE A 627 21.97 -2.45 2.30
CA PHE A 627 22.73 -1.28 1.84
C PHE A 627 22.10 -0.03 2.42
N MET A 628 22.92 0.88 2.96
CA MET A 628 22.43 2.06 3.68
C MET A 628 23.24 3.31 3.33
N TRP A 629 22.57 4.43 3.16
CA TRP A 629 23.13 5.74 2.85
C TRP A 629 22.20 6.85 3.34
N ARG A 630 22.76 7.99 3.76
CA ARG A 630 21.99 9.18 4.13
C ARG A 630 22.85 10.45 4.01
N PRO A 631 22.27 11.62 3.72
CA PRO A 631 22.95 12.90 3.92
C PRO A 631 23.54 13.03 5.35
N PRO A 632 24.67 13.73 5.55
CA PRO A 632 25.38 14.55 4.56
C PRO A 632 26.42 13.76 3.72
N GLU A 633 26.38 12.43 3.70
CA GLU A 633 27.24 11.65 2.80
C GLU A 633 27.01 12.11 1.34
N PRO A 634 28.06 12.26 0.51
CA PRO A 634 27.90 12.67 -0.89
C PRO A 634 26.97 11.72 -1.65
N VAL A 635 26.15 12.25 -2.56
CA VAL A 635 25.17 11.46 -3.32
C VAL A 635 25.87 10.46 -4.25
N GLU A 636 27.09 10.78 -4.70
CA GLU A 636 27.93 9.92 -5.53
C GLU A 636 28.42 8.68 -4.78
N ALA A 637 28.44 8.71 -3.44
CA ALA A 637 28.79 7.53 -2.63
C ALA A 637 27.76 6.40 -2.79
N ILE A 638 26.54 6.70 -3.22
CA ILE A 638 25.50 5.69 -3.50
C ILE A 638 25.99 4.69 -4.56
N ASP A 639 26.73 5.16 -5.56
CA ASP A 639 27.11 4.36 -6.74
C ASP A 639 28.05 3.20 -6.39
N THR A 640 28.74 3.27 -5.25
CA THR A 640 29.73 2.28 -4.80
C THR A 640 29.36 1.59 -3.48
N LEU A 641 28.13 1.79 -2.99
CA LEU A 641 27.68 1.24 -1.70
C LEU A 641 27.98 -0.26 -1.57
N GLN A 642 28.55 -0.61 -0.43
CA GLN A 642 28.76 -1.97 0.03
C GLN A 642 27.71 -2.31 1.09
N PRO A 643 27.38 -3.61 1.27
CA PRO A 643 26.42 -3.98 2.30
C PRO A 643 26.97 -3.63 3.68
N ALA A 644 26.17 -2.93 4.47
CA ALA A 644 26.48 -2.64 5.87
C ALA A 644 26.25 -3.85 6.77
N LEU A 645 25.38 -4.78 6.34
CA LEU A 645 25.23 -6.10 6.94
C LEU A 645 24.96 -7.14 5.83
N VAL A 646 25.57 -8.32 5.97
CA VAL A 646 25.16 -9.54 5.27
C VAL A 646 24.61 -10.50 6.33
N TYR A 647 23.31 -10.77 6.26
CA TYR A 647 22.59 -11.61 7.21
C TYR A 647 22.17 -12.91 6.53
N GLU A 648 22.65 -14.05 7.05
CA GLU A 648 22.36 -15.36 6.47
C GLU A 648 21.33 -16.12 7.31
N VAL A 649 20.35 -16.70 6.64
CA VAL A 649 19.31 -17.53 7.23
C VAL A 649 19.35 -18.89 6.53
N PRO A 650 19.99 -19.91 7.15
CA PRO A 650 20.04 -21.24 6.58
C PRO A 650 18.66 -21.90 6.59
N ARG A 651 18.41 -22.78 5.63
CA ARG A 651 17.29 -23.72 5.67
C ARG A 651 17.46 -24.68 6.86
N LEU A 652 16.37 -25.13 7.45
CA LEU A 652 16.42 -26.01 8.63
C LEU A 652 16.76 -27.47 8.28
N ALA A 653 16.31 -27.93 7.10
CA ALA A 653 16.39 -29.32 6.66
C ALA A 653 17.00 -29.46 5.26
#